data_AF-A0A3C1JXR5-F1
#
_entry.id   AF-A0A3C1JXR5-F1
#
_cell.length_a   1.000
_cell.length_b   1.000
_cell.length_c   1.000
_cell.angle_alpha   90.00
_cell.angle_beta   90.00
_cell.angle_gamma   90.00
#
_symmetry.space_group_name_H-M   'P 1'
#
loop_
_entity.id
_entity.type
_entity.pdbx_description
1 polymer ?
#
loop_
_entity_poly.entity_id
_entity_poly.type
_entity_poly.pdbx_seq_one_letter_code
_entity_poly.pdbx_strand_id
1 'polypeptide(L)'
;MKKTVFLFLFIVFTFLHVNSQVPEKFNYQGVLRNSSGELVENTSITVKLSLLEGSSAGEVKYSESHTVSTNDYGQFSVQAGAGTVLSGSFTGINWSNEMFLKTEVANPAGGTPVDMGTVQLISVPYALYSNKAKVLDNNALYFTETDTLFAVKDHDGNIVFAVFPDGAKVYVNETVKGNIGGFAVSGRTSNKAGVEVEYLHVTPDSTRIYVNEDSIKGNIGGFAVSGRTSNKGTSELMFVATPDSTRIFTRDTISGFSVQNNKNGTFSSYIQLSPLNYFIGHESGELVQQDLLNPGMGKYNTFFGFQAGKNTVSGYNNIFVGNMAGHSNVSGAWNIFVGNNSGFSSVDALSNIFIGDQAGYNFIDGIQNVFIGNNAGYNSTTNVYGNLFVGNSAGKSNVSGNYNVYVGISAGYSATGTNNTFVGNNSGFSNLGLQNTYIGSESGIYTSTARRNVYIGYRSGYRSTGSGNVFIGNSANNTNFSTVTYSNCVAIGDSVIVNASNQVRLGNNNITSLYCMGAYTSATGDALCITTTGLIGRVTSSKRYKTEITPIEINTSNIYKLRPVSYTGISDNKRHFGLIAEEVAEVIPELASFAREKDVIPGSSSEKLIPDAVQYPILSVLLLNEIQKHETTINQQNIDIEKLKNENAELKNRLEKLEEIILK
;
A
#
# COMPACT_ATOMS: atom_id res chain seq x y z
N MET A 1 43.36 -32.47 47.89
CA MET A 1 41.88 -32.39 48.05
C MET A 1 41.15 -33.73 48.22
N LYS A 2 41.77 -34.92 48.04
CA LYS A 2 41.06 -36.20 48.22
C LYS A 2 40.98 -36.74 49.66
N LYS A 3 41.83 -36.27 50.59
CA LYS A 3 41.86 -36.78 51.98
C LYS A 3 40.83 -36.13 52.93
N THR A 4 40.39 -34.90 52.64
CA THR A 4 39.39 -34.19 53.46
C THR A 4 37.95 -34.67 53.22
N VAL A 5 37.64 -35.18 52.02
CA VAL A 5 36.31 -35.74 51.71
C VAL A 5 36.09 -37.10 52.40
N PHE A 6 37.15 -37.90 52.54
CA PHE A 6 37.07 -39.22 53.19
C PHE A 6 36.86 -39.11 54.71
N LEU A 7 37.46 -38.09 55.35
CA LEU A 7 37.26 -37.83 56.78
C LEU A 7 35.85 -37.31 57.09
N PHE A 8 35.25 -36.55 56.16
CA PHE A 8 33.87 -36.06 56.31
C PHE A 8 32.84 -37.18 56.13
N LEU A 9 33.08 -38.12 55.21
CA LEU A 9 32.24 -39.33 55.06
C LEU A 9 32.32 -40.26 56.28
N PHE A 10 33.48 -40.35 56.94
CA PHE A 10 33.64 -41.18 58.14
C PHE A 10 32.96 -40.59 59.38
N ILE A 11 32.90 -39.26 59.49
CA ILE A 11 32.21 -38.55 60.59
C ILE A 11 30.69 -38.59 60.42
N VAL A 12 30.17 -38.59 59.17
CA VAL A 12 28.73 -38.74 58.91
C VAL A 12 28.24 -40.18 59.17
N PHE A 13 29.11 -41.19 59.02
CA PHE A 13 28.74 -42.59 59.29
C PHE A 13 28.72 -42.99 60.77
N THR A 14 29.26 -42.17 61.67
CA THR A 14 29.37 -42.50 63.11
C THR A 14 28.21 -41.95 63.96
N PHE A 15 27.22 -41.29 63.36
CA PHE A 15 26.07 -40.71 64.07
C PHE A 15 24.74 -41.48 63.95
N LEU A 16 24.76 -42.72 63.47
CA LEU A 16 23.59 -43.60 63.49
C LEU A 16 23.96 -44.84 64.30
N HIS A 17 22.99 -45.40 65.03
CA HIS A 17 23.09 -46.52 65.98
C HIS A 17 23.19 -46.13 67.47
N VAL A 18 22.29 -45.26 67.93
CA VAL A 18 21.68 -45.46 69.26
C VAL A 18 20.32 -46.10 69.03
N ASN A 19 20.29 -47.43 68.94
CA ASN A 19 19.03 -48.16 68.97
C ASN A 19 18.63 -48.32 70.44
N SER A 20 17.51 -47.70 70.82
CA SER A 20 16.77 -48.07 72.03
C SER A 20 16.26 -49.50 71.84
N GLN A 21 16.97 -50.50 72.36
CA GLN A 21 16.44 -51.86 72.44
C GLN A 21 15.41 -51.93 73.57
N VAL A 22 14.25 -52.51 73.26
CA VAL A 22 13.25 -52.84 74.28
C VAL A 22 13.89 -53.87 75.20
N PRO A 23 13.93 -53.65 76.53
CA PRO A 23 14.49 -54.64 77.45
C PRO A 23 13.69 -55.95 77.36
N GLU A 24 14.33 -57.04 76.95
CA GLU A 24 13.73 -58.38 76.82
C GLU A 24 13.60 -59.08 78.18
N LYS A 25 12.97 -58.41 79.15
CA LYS A 25 12.78 -58.90 80.51
C LYS A 25 11.62 -58.19 81.20
N PHE A 26 11.02 -58.83 82.21
CA PHE A 26 9.99 -58.21 83.04
C PHE A 26 10.25 -58.42 84.53
N ASN A 27 9.78 -57.50 85.37
CA ASN A 27 9.96 -57.62 86.82
C ASN A 27 8.97 -58.64 87.40
N TYR A 28 9.46 -59.49 88.32
CA TYR A 28 8.65 -60.39 89.12
C TYR A 28 9.04 -60.23 90.59
N GLN A 29 8.05 -60.19 91.48
CA GLN A 29 8.24 -60.02 92.91
C GLN A 29 7.33 -60.97 93.66
N GLY A 30 7.87 -61.65 94.66
CA GLY A 30 7.13 -62.59 95.50
C GLY A 30 7.43 -62.36 96.97
N VAL A 31 6.54 -62.84 97.84
CA VAL A 31 6.76 -62.89 99.29
C VAL A 31 6.85 -64.35 99.69
N LEU A 32 7.98 -64.74 100.27
CA LEU A 32 8.24 -66.10 100.69
C LEU A 32 7.79 -66.29 102.14
N ARG A 33 7.01 -67.36 102.37
CA ARG A 33 6.56 -67.80 103.70
C ARG A 33 6.99 -69.24 103.94
N ASN A 34 7.27 -69.59 105.18
CA ASN A 34 7.52 -70.97 105.58
C ASN A 34 6.20 -71.76 105.65
N SER A 35 6.27 -73.07 105.90
CA SER A 35 5.10 -73.95 106.00
C SER A 35 4.14 -73.61 107.15
N SER A 36 4.59 -72.81 108.12
CA SER A 36 3.78 -72.28 109.23
C SER A 36 3.14 -70.92 108.90
N GLY A 37 3.40 -70.36 107.72
CA GLY A 37 2.86 -69.08 107.25
C GLY A 37 3.66 -67.84 107.67
N GLU A 38 4.76 -68.01 108.41
CA GLU A 38 5.65 -66.93 108.83
C GLU A 38 6.56 -66.47 107.67
N LEU A 39 6.98 -65.21 107.70
CA LEU A 39 7.84 -64.64 106.65
C LEU A 39 9.25 -65.23 106.72
N VAL A 40 9.82 -65.55 105.56
CA VAL A 40 11.22 -65.97 105.45
C VAL A 40 12.05 -64.72 105.16
N GLU A 41 12.51 -64.04 106.21
CA GLU A 41 13.19 -62.73 106.12
C GLU A 41 14.71 -62.89 105.98
N ASN A 42 15.37 -61.92 105.31
CA ASN A 42 16.83 -61.78 105.19
C ASN A 42 17.60 -63.07 104.83
N THR A 43 16.97 -63.96 104.07
CA THR A 43 17.51 -65.28 103.76
C THR A 43 17.85 -65.36 102.28
N SER A 44 19.03 -65.89 101.96
CA SER A 44 19.42 -66.17 100.58
C SER A 44 18.65 -67.39 100.06
N ILE A 45 18.02 -67.24 98.91
CA ILE A 45 17.17 -68.23 98.24
C ILE A 45 17.52 -68.33 96.75
N THR A 46 17.33 -69.50 96.17
CA THR A 46 17.36 -69.68 94.72
C THR A 46 15.93 -69.77 94.19
N VAL A 47 15.54 -68.82 93.35
CA VAL A 47 14.24 -68.77 92.68
C VAL A 47 14.39 -69.26 91.26
N LYS A 48 13.66 -70.32 90.92
CA LYS A 48 13.56 -70.83 89.54
C LYS A 48 12.24 -70.40 88.94
N LEU A 49 12.32 -69.77 87.78
CA LEU A 49 11.17 -69.32 87.00
C LEU A 49 11.08 -70.17 85.73
N SER A 50 9.90 -70.70 85.44
CA SER A 50 9.62 -71.43 84.20
C SER A 50 8.40 -70.85 83.50
N LEU A 51 8.50 -70.62 82.20
CA LEU A 51 7.43 -70.12 81.34
C LEU A 51 6.82 -71.28 80.55
N LEU A 52 5.53 -71.52 80.78
CA LEU A 52 4.73 -72.59 80.19
C LEU A 52 3.75 -72.00 79.20
N GLU A 53 3.57 -72.66 78.05
CA GLU A 53 2.66 -72.21 77.00
C GLU A 53 1.31 -72.96 77.07
N GLY A 54 0.21 -72.22 76.88
CA GLY A 54 -1.15 -72.72 76.67
C GLY A 54 -1.93 -73.15 77.93
N SER A 55 -1.28 -73.59 79.00
CA SER A 55 -1.96 -73.91 80.28
C SER A 55 -1.00 -73.92 81.48
N SER A 56 -1.54 -73.97 82.70
CA SER A 56 -0.77 -74.06 83.95
C SER A 56 0.04 -75.36 84.10
N ALA A 57 -0.22 -76.38 83.27
CA ALA A 57 0.56 -77.62 83.16
C ALA A 57 1.14 -77.81 81.75
N GLY A 58 1.30 -76.72 80.99
CA GLY A 58 1.78 -76.72 79.61
C GLY A 58 3.25 -77.12 79.44
N GLU A 59 3.74 -77.07 78.21
CA GLU A 59 5.15 -77.34 77.92
C GLU A 59 6.02 -76.15 78.39
N VAL A 60 7.13 -76.43 79.08
CA VAL A 60 8.09 -75.39 79.49
C VAL A 60 8.87 -74.90 78.27
N LYS A 61 8.59 -73.67 77.82
CA LYS A 61 9.29 -73.04 76.69
C LYS A 61 10.58 -72.35 77.11
N TYR A 62 10.66 -71.92 78.35
CA TYR A 62 11.87 -71.29 78.90
C TYR A 62 11.94 -71.50 80.41
N SER A 63 13.13 -71.72 80.95
CA SER A 63 13.36 -71.69 82.39
C SER A 63 14.71 -71.08 82.75
N GLU A 64 14.74 -70.41 83.90
CA GLU A 64 15.92 -69.73 84.43
C GLU A 64 15.95 -69.80 85.96
N SER A 65 17.11 -69.52 86.53
CA SER A 65 17.31 -69.42 87.98
C SER A 65 17.97 -68.10 88.39
N HIS A 66 17.58 -67.64 89.57
CA HIS A 66 18.09 -66.43 90.21
C HIS A 66 18.49 -66.77 91.64
N THR A 67 19.64 -66.29 92.09
CA THR A 67 20.01 -66.33 93.52
C THR A 67 19.85 -64.94 94.10
N VAL A 68 18.90 -64.78 95.01
CA VAL A 68 18.52 -63.49 95.62
C VAL A 68 18.33 -63.65 97.13
N SER A 69 18.26 -62.55 97.87
CA SER A 69 17.91 -62.60 99.30
C SER A 69 16.56 -61.92 99.53
N THR A 70 15.75 -62.47 100.43
CA THR A 70 14.52 -61.81 100.88
C THR A 70 14.83 -60.62 101.79
N ASN A 71 13.95 -59.63 101.85
CA ASN A 71 14.07 -58.50 102.78
C ASN A 71 13.36 -58.77 104.13
N ASP A 72 13.31 -57.76 105.00
CA ASP A 72 12.61 -57.75 106.30
C ASP A 72 11.10 -58.03 106.22
N TYR A 73 10.53 -58.07 105.02
CA TYR A 73 9.12 -58.42 104.77
C TYR A 73 8.96 -59.77 104.04
N GLY A 74 10.02 -60.58 104.00
CA GLY A 74 10.06 -61.85 103.26
C GLY A 74 9.97 -61.71 101.75
N GLN A 75 10.13 -60.50 101.21
CA GLN A 75 9.92 -60.18 99.81
C GLN A 75 11.22 -60.32 99.01
N PHE A 76 11.14 -60.90 97.81
CA PHE A 76 12.24 -60.97 96.85
C PHE A 76 11.80 -60.40 95.49
N SER A 77 12.74 -59.81 94.76
CA SER A 77 12.53 -59.25 93.42
C SER A 77 13.53 -59.83 92.44
N VAL A 78 13.05 -60.27 91.29
CA VAL A 78 13.86 -60.81 90.18
C VAL A 78 13.37 -60.23 88.86
N GLN A 79 14.23 -60.22 87.84
CA GLN A 79 13.86 -59.85 86.48
C GLN A 79 13.82 -61.10 85.62
N ALA A 80 12.60 -61.52 85.26
CA ALA A 80 12.39 -62.66 84.39
C ALA A 80 13.02 -62.39 83.02
N GLY A 81 13.94 -63.25 82.58
CA GLY A 81 14.76 -63.10 81.35
C GLY A 81 16.18 -62.58 81.58
N ALA A 82 16.56 -62.28 82.84
CA ALA A 82 17.91 -61.86 83.22
C ALA A 82 18.65 -62.87 84.12
N GLY A 83 18.07 -64.06 84.33
CA GLY A 83 18.64 -65.09 85.19
C GLY A 83 19.62 -66.00 84.47
N THR A 84 20.14 -66.98 85.20
CA THR A 84 20.94 -68.06 84.60
C THR A 84 19.98 -69.04 83.92
N VAL A 85 20.02 -69.08 82.59
CA VAL A 85 19.16 -69.95 81.77
C VAL A 85 19.41 -71.42 82.09
N LEU A 86 18.33 -72.15 82.38
CA LEU A 86 18.35 -73.59 82.60
C LEU A 86 17.89 -74.36 81.35
N SER A 87 16.91 -73.82 80.61
CA SER A 87 16.46 -74.38 79.33
C SER A 87 15.71 -73.34 78.47
N GLY A 88 15.70 -73.55 77.14
CA GLY A 88 14.97 -72.69 76.18
C GLY A 88 15.66 -71.36 75.86
N SER A 89 14.97 -70.49 75.12
CA SER A 89 15.41 -69.13 74.80
C SER A 89 14.29 -68.12 75.06
N PHE A 90 14.57 -67.08 75.84
CA PHE A 90 13.57 -66.05 76.18
C PHE A 90 13.12 -65.26 74.94
N THR A 91 14.04 -65.01 74.00
CA THR A 91 13.78 -64.29 72.74
C THR A 91 13.01 -65.11 71.73
N GLY A 92 13.03 -66.44 71.87
CA GLY A 92 12.30 -67.37 71.01
C GLY A 92 10.87 -67.65 71.47
N ILE A 93 10.42 -67.06 72.58
CA ILE A 93 9.07 -67.26 73.09
C ILE A 93 8.06 -66.55 72.19
N ASN A 94 7.06 -67.29 71.73
CA ASN A 94 5.93 -66.71 71.03
C ASN A 94 4.91 -66.11 72.03
N TRP A 95 5.08 -64.83 72.35
CA TRP A 95 4.20 -64.10 73.27
C TRP A 95 2.77 -63.88 72.75
N SER A 96 2.43 -64.34 71.53
CA SER A 96 1.04 -64.31 71.04
C SER A 96 0.15 -65.37 71.70
N ASN A 97 0.75 -66.41 72.27
CA ASN A 97 0.04 -67.50 72.95
C ASN A 97 -0.12 -67.20 74.44
N GLU A 98 -1.09 -67.84 75.10
CA GLU A 98 -1.26 -67.69 76.55
C GLU A 98 -0.05 -68.27 77.28
N MET A 99 0.57 -67.46 78.14
CA MET A 99 1.76 -67.84 78.90
C MET A 99 1.48 -67.92 80.39
N PHE A 100 2.07 -68.89 81.05
CA PHE A 100 1.98 -69.13 82.49
C PHE A 100 3.38 -69.12 83.11
N LEU A 101 3.55 -68.46 84.25
CA LEU A 101 4.78 -68.40 85.01
C LEU A 101 4.69 -69.34 86.21
N LYS A 102 5.49 -70.39 86.21
CA LYS A 102 5.70 -71.28 87.36
C LYS A 102 6.91 -70.82 88.17
N THR A 103 6.74 -70.76 89.48
CA THR A 103 7.79 -70.34 90.41
C THR A 103 8.15 -71.48 91.37
N GLU A 104 9.44 -71.79 91.47
CA GLU A 104 9.96 -72.80 92.39
C GLU A 104 11.07 -72.17 93.24
N VAL A 105 11.17 -72.51 94.52
CA VAL A 105 12.17 -71.95 95.44
C VAL A 105 12.98 -73.05 96.10
N ALA A 106 14.30 -72.87 96.17
CA ALA A 106 15.25 -73.79 96.77
C ALA A 106 16.27 -73.07 97.68
N ASN A 107 16.94 -73.84 98.54
CA ASN A 107 18.10 -73.36 99.29
C ASN A 107 19.32 -73.23 98.36
N PRO A 108 20.05 -72.10 98.36
CA PRO A 108 21.23 -71.88 97.51
C PRO A 108 22.35 -72.89 97.71
N ALA A 109 22.43 -73.53 98.89
CA ALA A 109 23.42 -74.56 99.20
C ALA A 109 23.11 -75.94 98.57
N GLY A 110 22.03 -76.04 97.80
CA GLY A 110 21.59 -77.27 97.12
C GLY A 110 20.49 -78.00 97.90
N GLY A 111 19.25 -77.85 97.44
CA GLY A 111 18.07 -78.58 97.94
C GLY A 111 17.01 -78.73 96.84
N THR A 112 16.07 -79.65 97.03
CA THR A 112 14.97 -79.87 96.06
C THR A 112 14.11 -78.61 95.95
N PRO A 113 13.90 -78.05 94.73
CA PRO A 113 13.02 -76.91 94.54
C PRO A 113 11.59 -77.26 94.97
N VAL A 114 11.00 -76.39 95.78
CA VAL A 114 9.59 -76.49 96.19
C VAL A 114 8.76 -75.63 95.26
N ASP A 115 7.67 -76.18 94.73
CA ASP A 115 6.74 -75.48 93.84
C ASP A 115 5.90 -74.46 94.63
N MET A 116 6.00 -73.19 94.26
CA MET A 116 5.29 -72.07 94.88
C MET A 116 4.02 -71.70 94.09
N GLY A 117 3.72 -72.42 93.01
CA GLY A 117 2.53 -72.24 92.18
C GLY A 117 2.80 -71.64 90.80
N THR A 118 1.77 -71.73 89.96
CA THR A 118 1.77 -71.27 88.56
C THR A 118 0.68 -70.24 88.35
N VAL A 119 1.02 -69.09 87.75
CA VAL A 119 0.07 -67.99 87.47
C VAL A 119 0.07 -67.63 85.99
N GLN A 120 -1.07 -67.25 85.43
CA GLN A 120 -1.15 -66.75 84.05
C GLN A 120 -0.54 -65.34 83.97
N LEU A 121 0.25 -65.09 82.92
CA LEU A 121 0.74 -63.75 82.61
C LEU A 121 -0.35 -62.97 81.86
N ILE A 122 -0.72 -61.81 82.40
CA ILE A 122 -1.69 -60.89 81.80
C ILE A 122 -0.96 -59.64 81.30
N SER A 123 -1.40 -59.09 80.17
CA SER A 123 -0.84 -57.88 79.58
C SER A 123 -0.92 -56.67 80.53
N VAL A 124 0.17 -55.92 80.65
CA VAL A 124 0.21 -54.67 81.42
C VAL A 124 -0.49 -53.51 80.67
N PRO A 125 -0.96 -52.45 81.35
CA PRO A 125 -1.68 -51.34 80.72
C PRO A 125 -0.97 -50.67 79.52
N TYR A 126 0.37 -50.60 79.52
CA TYR A 126 1.15 -50.07 78.40
C TYR A 126 1.07 -50.98 77.14
N ALA A 127 1.03 -52.30 77.34
CA ALA A 127 0.80 -53.27 76.26
C ALA A 127 -0.69 -53.35 75.83
N LEU A 128 -1.63 -52.99 76.71
CA LEU A 128 -3.03 -52.81 76.31
C LEU A 128 -3.23 -51.53 75.46
N TYR A 129 -2.43 -50.48 75.71
CA TYR A 129 -2.44 -49.25 74.91
C TYR A 129 -1.80 -49.42 73.53
N SER A 130 -0.83 -50.33 73.35
CA SER A 130 -0.32 -50.69 72.01
C SER A 130 -1.36 -51.40 71.13
N ASN A 131 -2.47 -51.89 71.70
CA ASN A 131 -3.61 -52.35 70.89
C ASN A 131 -4.36 -51.17 70.23
N LYS A 132 -4.18 -49.92 70.70
CA LYS A 132 -4.63 -48.70 69.97
C LYS A 132 -3.64 -48.26 68.88
N ALA A 133 -2.40 -48.75 68.91
CA ALA A 133 -1.46 -48.66 67.78
C ALA A 133 -1.74 -49.70 66.67
N LYS A 134 -2.81 -50.50 66.83
CA LYS A 134 -3.35 -51.34 65.74
C LYS A 134 -4.16 -50.53 64.70
N VAL A 135 -4.19 -49.20 64.84
CA VAL A 135 -4.74 -48.28 63.84
C VAL A 135 -3.72 -47.13 63.63
N LEU A 136 -2.90 -47.25 62.57
CA LEU A 136 -2.02 -46.23 61.94
C LEU A 136 -0.49 -46.25 62.20
N ASP A 137 0.24 -47.34 61.96
CA ASP A 137 1.67 -47.17 61.57
C ASP A 137 2.13 -48.26 60.59
N ASN A 138 1.28 -48.50 59.58
CA ASN A 138 1.58 -49.38 58.47
C ASN A 138 2.80 -48.88 57.70
N ASN A 139 3.80 -49.75 57.57
CA ASN A 139 4.65 -49.93 56.39
C ASN A 139 4.08 -49.29 55.10
N ALA A 140 4.40 -48.02 54.89
CA ALA A 140 4.45 -47.39 53.59
C ALA A 140 5.84 -46.74 53.52
N LEU A 141 6.87 -47.55 53.29
CA LEU A 141 7.43 -47.71 51.95
C LEU A 141 7.76 -46.34 51.32
N TYR A 142 8.71 -45.62 51.90
CA TYR A 142 9.48 -44.65 51.10
C TYR A 142 10.42 -45.41 50.17
N PHE A 143 9.87 -45.87 49.06
CA PHE A 143 10.63 -46.38 47.94
C PHE A 143 9.98 -45.91 46.64
N THR A 144 10.83 -45.30 45.80
CA THR A 144 10.61 -44.93 44.39
C THR A 144 9.93 -43.59 44.11
N GLU A 145 10.16 -43.09 42.89
CA GLU A 145 9.80 -41.78 42.30
C GLU A 145 8.28 -41.44 42.29
N THR A 146 7.49 -42.12 43.12
CA THR A 146 6.03 -42.03 43.17
C THR A 146 5.48 -41.55 44.51
N ASP A 147 6.31 -41.29 45.52
CA ASP A 147 5.82 -40.80 46.81
C ASP A 147 5.57 -39.29 46.84
N THR A 148 4.32 -38.95 47.15
CA THR A 148 3.82 -37.58 47.24
C THR A 148 4.25 -36.95 48.57
N LEU A 149 5.03 -35.87 48.54
CA LEU A 149 5.35 -35.02 49.70
C LEU A 149 4.10 -34.44 50.37
N PHE A 150 3.10 -34.11 49.56
CA PHE A 150 1.79 -33.64 49.99
C PHE A 150 0.75 -34.19 49.03
N ALA A 151 -0.32 -34.81 49.54
CA ALA A 151 -1.43 -35.27 48.71
C ALA A 151 -2.77 -34.85 49.32
N VAL A 152 -3.60 -34.17 48.53
CA VAL A 152 -5.01 -33.92 48.80
C VAL A 152 -5.80 -35.06 48.19
N LYS A 153 -6.64 -35.71 49.00
CA LYS A 153 -7.56 -36.75 48.55
C LYS A 153 -9.00 -36.26 48.56
N ASP A 154 -9.83 -36.75 47.65
CA ASP A 154 -11.29 -36.53 47.69
C ASP A 154 -11.97 -37.41 48.76
N HIS A 155 -13.30 -37.28 48.88
CA HIS A 155 -14.08 -38.01 49.88
C HIS A 155 -14.01 -39.55 49.69
N ASP A 156 -13.75 -40.00 48.47
CA ASP A 156 -13.67 -41.41 48.09
C ASP A 156 -12.24 -41.97 48.26
N GLY A 157 -11.29 -41.15 48.71
CA GLY A 157 -9.92 -41.54 48.99
C GLY A 157 -8.97 -41.44 47.80
N ASN A 158 -9.40 -40.87 46.68
CA ASN A 158 -8.57 -40.71 45.48
C ASN A 158 -7.71 -39.45 45.61
N ILE A 159 -6.44 -39.53 45.24
CA ILE A 159 -5.56 -38.35 45.20
C ILE A 159 -6.08 -37.43 44.09
N VAL A 160 -6.33 -36.15 44.40
CA VAL A 160 -6.78 -35.11 43.46
C VAL A 160 -5.74 -34.00 43.25
N PHE A 161 -4.80 -33.86 44.18
CA PHE A 161 -3.63 -33.00 44.02
C PHE A 161 -2.48 -33.60 44.80
N ALA A 162 -1.30 -33.63 44.21
CA ALA A 162 -0.13 -34.18 44.86
C ALA A 162 1.15 -33.44 44.47
N VAL A 163 1.97 -33.12 45.46
CA VAL A 163 3.27 -32.49 45.28
C VAL A 163 4.33 -33.56 45.51
N PHE A 164 5.27 -33.65 44.58
CA PHE A 164 6.44 -34.51 44.60
C PHE A 164 7.70 -33.64 44.77
N PRO A 165 8.86 -34.21 45.13
CA PRO A 165 10.10 -33.45 45.25
C PRO A 165 10.54 -32.72 43.97
N ASP A 166 10.09 -33.19 42.81
CA ASP A 166 10.46 -32.76 41.47
C ASP A 166 9.33 -32.04 40.69
N GLY A 167 8.12 -31.95 41.25
CA GLY A 167 7.01 -31.25 40.62
C GLY A 167 5.66 -31.49 41.30
N ALA A 168 4.62 -30.76 40.91
CA ALA A 168 3.26 -30.98 41.40
C ALA A 168 2.38 -31.59 40.30
N LYS A 169 1.61 -32.64 40.63
CA LYS A 169 0.62 -33.27 39.74
C LYS A 169 -0.78 -33.06 40.31
N VAL A 170 -1.70 -32.61 39.47
CA VAL A 170 -3.14 -32.54 39.78
C VAL A 170 -3.80 -33.76 39.14
N TYR A 171 -4.58 -34.51 39.91
CA TYR A 171 -5.27 -35.72 39.47
C TYR A 171 -6.77 -35.42 39.37
N VAL A 172 -7.38 -35.71 38.22
CA VAL A 172 -8.82 -35.58 38.02
C VAL A 172 -9.40 -36.98 37.95
N ASN A 173 -10.21 -37.37 38.94
CA ASN A 173 -10.83 -38.68 38.97
C ASN A 173 -12.27 -38.58 38.46
N GLU A 174 -12.55 -39.17 37.30
CA GLU A 174 -13.86 -39.07 36.65
C GLU A 174 -14.63 -40.40 36.77
N THR A 175 -15.71 -40.41 37.56
CA THR A 175 -16.70 -41.50 37.58
C THR A 175 -17.94 -41.21 36.72
N VAL A 176 -18.10 -39.98 36.19
CA VAL A 176 -19.23 -39.61 35.32
C VAL A 176 -18.79 -38.59 34.25
N LYS A 177 -19.30 -38.76 33.02
CA LYS A 177 -19.17 -37.77 31.93
C LYS A 177 -19.81 -36.43 32.32
N GLY A 178 -18.99 -35.40 32.50
CA GLY A 178 -19.45 -34.01 32.69
C GLY A 178 -18.44 -33.02 32.15
N ASN A 179 -18.90 -31.84 31.71
CA ASN A 179 -18.03 -30.76 31.25
C ASN A 179 -17.27 -30.17 32.45
N ILE A 180 -15.94 -30.21 32.41
CA ILE A 180 -15.10 -29.50 33.37
C ILE A 180 -13.98 -28.77 32.62
N GLY A 181 -13.77 -27.50 32.98
CA GLY A 181 -12.64 -26.69 32.54
C GLY A 181 -11.47 -26.83 33.53
N GLY A 182 -10.25 -26.92 33.00
CA GLY A 182 -9.00 -26.94 33.80
C GLY A 182 -7.87 -27.70 33.12
N PHE A 183 -6.64 -27.19 33.26
CA PHE A 183 -5.42 -27.44 32.47
C PHE A 183 -4.84 -28.88 32.56
N ALA A 184 -4.60 -29.55 31.42
CA ALA A 184 -3.83 -30.80 31.38
C ALA A 184 -3.00 -30.97 30.08
N VAL A 185 -1.72 -31.34 30.24
CA VAL A 185 -0.83 -31.83 29.17
C VAL A 185 -0.58 -33.32 29.44
N SER A 186 -0.98 -34.21 28.52
CA SER A 186 -0.72 -35.66 28.65
C SER A 186 -0.40 -36.33 27.31
N GLY A 187 0.53 -37.29 27.34
CA GLY A 187 0.71 -38.32 26.32
C GLY A 187 0.35 -39.68 26.90
N ARG A 188 -0.66 -40.36 26.33
CA ARG A 188 -0.96 -41.77 26.62
C ARG A 188 -0.78 -42.56 25.34
N THR A 189 0.04 -43.62 25.39
CA THR A 189 0.03 -44.69 24.38
C THR A 189 -0.35 -46.00 25.07
N SER A 190 -1.04 -46.89 24.35
CA SER A 190 -1.57 -48.14 24.90
C SER A 190 -0.64 -49.35 24.70
N ASN A 191 0.58 -49.16 24.20
CA ASN A 191 1.48 -50.28 23.86
C ASN A 191 2.87 -50.15 24.49
N LYS A 192 3.39 -51.34 24.86
CA LYS A 192 4.50 -51.66 25.77
C LYS A 192 5.85 -50.98 25.49
N ALA A 193 6.56 -50.76 26.60
CA ALA A 193 8.02 -50.74 26.81
C ALA A 193 8.87 -49.83 25.90
N GLY A 194 9.24 -48.67 26.46
CA GLY A 194 10.54 -48.02 26.24
C GLY A 194 10.57 -46.96 25.16
N VAL A 195 10.23 -45.70 25.53
CA VAL A 195 10.98 -44.45 25.26
C VAL A 195 10.35 -43.39 26.20
N GLU A 196 11.15 -42.71 27.02
CA GLU A 196 10.72 -41.49 27.72
C GLU A 196 10.48 -40.39 26.67
N VAL A 197 9.24 -39.92 26.53
CA VAL A 197 8.91 -38.80 25.63
C VAL A 197 8.56 -37.61 26.49
N GLU A 198 9.34 -36.53 26.35
CA GLU A 198 9.08 -35.25 27.00
C GLU A 198 7.90 -34.55 26.30
N TYR A 199 6.80 -34.27 27.03
CA TYR A 199 5.58 -33.69 26.45
C TYR A 199 5.42 -32.19 26.72
N LEU A 200 6.13 -31.67 27.71
CA LEU A 200 6.22 -30.24 28.04
C LEU A 200 7.61 -29.96 28.60
N HIS A 201 8.41 -29.18 27.87
CA HIS A 201 9.69 -28.67 28.33
C HIS A 201 9.56 -27.17 28.57
N VAL A 202 9.91 -26.71 29.77
CA VAL A 202 9.89 -25.28 30.14
C VAL A 202 11.27 -24.87 30.61
N THR A 203 11.88 -23.93 29.91
CA THR A 203 13.12 -23.26 30.26
C THR A 203 12.91 -21.75 30.32
N PRO A 204 13.83 -20.96 30.92
CA PRO A 204 13.73 -19.50 30.91
C PRO A 204 13.69 -18.88 29.51
N ASP A 205 14.18 -19.59 28.50
CA ASP A 205 14.28 -19.15 27.11
C ASP A 205 13.21 -19.75 26.17
N SER A 206 12.52 -20.85 26.51
CA SER A 206 11.39 -21.35 25.70
C SER A 206 10.45 -22.33 26.43
N THR A 207 9.22 -22.42 25.94
CA THR A 207 8.27 -23.50 26.27
C THR A 207 7.96 -24.31 25.01
N ARG A 208 8.12 -25.64 25.06
CA ARG A 208 7.88 -26.54 23.92
C ARG A 208 6.93 -27.68 24.31
N ILE A 209 5.99 -28.01 23.42
CA ILE A 209 4.98 -29.07 23.61
C ILE A 209 5.04 -30.03 22.43
N TYR A 210 5.22 -31.32 22.71
CA TYR A 210 5.26 -32.39 21.71
C TYR A 210 3.96 -33.20 21.77
N VAL A 211 3.41 -33.65 20.63
CA VAL A 211 2.18 -34.45 20.58
C VAL A 211 2.43 -35.72 19.78
N ASN A 212 2.05 -36.89 20.31
CA ASN A 212 2.19 -38.17 19.61
C ASN A 212 0.96 -38.44 18.72
N GLU A 213 1.17 -38.97 17.52
CA GLU A 213 0.13 -39.25 16.53
C GLU A 213 -0.29 -40.74 16.58
N ASP A 214 -1.30 -41.08 17.39
CA ASP A 214 -1.96 -42.39 17.26
C ASP A 214 -3.44 -42.27 16.86
N SER A 215 -3.86 -43.21 16.01
CA SER A 215 -4.93 -43.11 15.03
C SER A 215 -6.35 -43.43 15.54
N ILE A 216 -6.71 -43.06 16.78
CA ILE A 216 -8.03 -43.39 17.35
C ILE A 216 -8.89 -42.14 17.65
N LYS A 217 -10.17 -42.21 17.24
CA LYS A 217 -11.22 -41.19 17.41
C LYS A 217 -11.57 -40.94 18.88
N GLY A 218 -11.28 -39.74 19.38
CA GLY A 218 -11.84 -39.18 20.61
C GLY A 218 -11.97 -37.66 20.50
N ASN A 219 -12.92 -37.04 21.21
CA ASN A 219 -13.02 -35.59 21.31
C ASN A 219 -11.86 -35.09 22.19
N ILE A 220 -10.96 -34.29 21.63
CA ILE A 220 -9.74 -33.82 22.29
C ILE A 220 -9.94 -32.36 22.72
N GLY A 221 -9.84 -32.10 24.01
CA GLY A 221 -9.60 -30.76 24.56
C GLY A 221 -8.10 -30.53 24.64
N GLY A 222 -7.59 -29.53 23.94
CA GLY A 222 -6.17 -29.18 23.96
C GLY A 222 -6.00 -27.69 23.68
N PHE A 223 -4.91 -27.12 24.19
CA PHE A 223 -4.40 -25.86 23.69
C PHE A 223 -3.94 -26.08 22.24
N ALA A 224 -4.78 -25.67 21.30
CA ALA A 224 -4.58 -25.86 19.88
C ALA A 224 -4.11 -24.56 19.23
N VAL A 225 -2.95 -24.60 18.58
CA VAL A 225 -2.78 -23.89 17.30
C VAL A 225 -2.74 -24.92 16.17
N SER A 226 -3.74 -25.80 16.12
CA SER A 226 -4.05 -26.62 14.95
C SER A 226 -5.49 -27.11 15.03
N GLY A 227 -6.29 -26.84 14.00
CA GLY A 227 -7.70 -27.22 13.94
C GLY A 227 -7.83 -28.71 13.63
N ARG A 228 -8.27 -29.52 14.61
CA ARG A 228 -8.79 -30.87 14.33
C ARG A 228 -10.32 -30.80 14.34
N THR A 229 -10.96 -31.29 13.28
CA THR A 229 -12.40 -31.55 13.25
C THR A 229 -12.65 -33.06 13.16
N SER A 230 -13.83 -33.52 13.57
CA SER A 230 -14.19 -34.93 13.72
C SER A 230 -14.51 -35.67 12.41
N ASN A 231 -14.37 -35.01 11.24
CA ASN A 231 -14.54 -35.63 9.93
C ASN A 231 -13.20 -36.12 9.37
N LYS A 232 -13.22 -37.25 8.66
CA LYS A 232 -12.05 -37.88 8.02
C LYS A 232 -11.53 -37.00 6.86
N GLY A 233 -10.82 -35.92 7.16
CA GLY A 233 -10.18 -35.02 6.21
C GLY A 233 -8.71 -34.80 6.54
N THR A 234 -7.95 -34.36 5.53
CA THR A 234 -6.51 -34.05 5.59
C THR A 234 -6.17 -33.04 6.69
N SER A 235 -5.04 -33.23 7.38
CA SER A 235 -4.50 -32.30 8.38
C SER A 235 -4.28 -30.91 7.77
N GLU A 236 -4.63 -29.85 8.50
CA GLU A 236 -4.65 -28.48 8.00
C GLU A 236 -3.75 -27.58 8.87
N LEU A 237 -2.67 -27.06 8.29
CA LEU A 237 -1.75 -26.13 8.96
C LEU A 237 -2.45 -24.76 9.10
N MET A 238 -2.56 -24.21 10.31
CA MET A 238 -3.20 -22.89 10.58
C MET A 238 -2.19 -21.79 10.93
N PHE A 239 -1.07 -22.15 11.54
CA PHE A 239 0.04 -21.27 11.86
C PHE A 239 1.34 -22.05 11.72
N VAL A 240 2.26 -21.56 10.91
CA VAL A 240 3.59 -22.16 10.73
C VAL A 240 4.61 -21.07 10.97
N ALA A 241 5.27 -21.13 12.12
CA ALA A 241 6.46 -20.34 12.39
C ALA A 241 7.68 -21.25 12.25
N THR A 242 8.45 -21.03 11.19
CA THR A 242 9.78 -21.59 10.96
C THR A 242 10.84 -20.50 11.19
N PRO A 243 12.12 -20.83 11.42
CA PRO A 243 13.18 -19.82 11.59
C PRO A 243 13.28 -18.82 10.42
N ASP A 244 12.83 -19.21 9.23
CA ASP A 244 12.83 -18.44 7.98
C ASP A 244 11.49 -17.79 7.62
N SER A 245 10.35 -18.21 8.19
CA SER A 245 9.04 -17.67 7.81
C SER A 245 7.97 -17.81 8.90
N THR A 246 7.04 -16.87 8.98
CA THR A 246 5.78 -17.04 9.72
C THR A 246 4.62 -17.00 8.74
N ARG A 247 3.83 -18.07 8.68
CA ARG A 247 2.68 -18.23 7.77
C ARG A 247 1.41 -18.44 8.60
N ILE A 248 0.38 -17.68 8.31
CA ILE A 248 -0.95 -17.81 8.93
C ILE A 248 -1.91 -18.25 7.82
N PHE A 249 -2.51 -19.41 7.98
CA PHE A 249 -3.47 -19.97 7.02
C PHE A 249 -4.87 -19.84 7.61
N THR A 250 -5.82 -19.31 6.84
CA THR A 250 -7.22 -19.20 7.26
C THR A 250 -8.15 -19.74 6.19
N ARG A 251 -9.43 -19.90 6.55
CA ARG A 251 -10.52 -20.33 5.66
C ARG A 251 -11.64 -19.28 5.80
N ASP A 252 -11.76 -18.35 4.87
CA ASP A 252 -12.54 -17.10 5.04
C ASP A 252 -13.64 -16.85 3.98
N THR A 253 -14.60 -15.98 4.33
CA THR A 253 -15.55 -15.28 3.44
C THR A 253 -15.76 -13.80 3.82
N ILE A 254 -14.73 -13.12 4.34
CA ILE A 254 -14.47 -11.68 4.58
C ILE A 254 -14.51 -11.25 6.07
N SER A 255 -13.33 -11.05 6.67
CA SER A 255 -13.00 -9.85 7.48
C SER A 255 -11.47 -9.70 7.64
N GLY A 256 -11.00 -8.44 7.74
CA GLY A 256 -9.58 -8.01 7.64
C GLY A 256 -8.62 -8.53 8.72
N PHE A 257 -7.75 -7.68 9.28
CA PHE A 257 -6.76 -8.07 10.30
C PHE A 257 -7.41 -8.34 11.68
N SER A 258 -8.44 -9.17 11.71
CA SER A 258 -9.09 -9.72 12.90
C SER A 258 -9.36 -11.21 12.67
N VAL A 259 -8.75 -12.04 13.51
CA VAL A 259 -8.91 -13.50 13.52
C VAL A 259 -10.31 -13.89 14.03
N GLN A 260 -11.25 -14.32 13.15
CA GLN A 260 -12.33 -15.36 13.33
C GLN A 260 -13.28 -15.36 12.09
N ASN A 261 -14.05 -16.40 11.67
CA ASN A 261 -14.61 -17.60 12.31
C ASN A 261 -14.65 -18.85 11.38
N ASN A 262 -14.64 -20.00 12.05
CA ASN A 262 -14.49 -21.39 11.66
C ASN A 262 -15.81 -22.05 11.24
N LYS A 263 -16.08 -22.12 9.93
CA LYS A 263 -16.52 -23.33 9.19
C LYS A 263 -16.81 -23.01 7.72
N ASN A 264 -16.26 -23.85 6.82
CA ASN A 264 -16.58 -24.03 5.39
C ASN A 264 -15.85 -23.17 4.32
N GLY A 265 -14.60 -22.71 4.53
CA GLY A 265 -13.82 -21.97 3.51
C GLY A 265 -12.69 -22.75 2.81
N THR A 266 -12.16 -22.23 1.70
CA THR A 266 -10.91 -22.71 1.04
C THR A 266 -9.67 -22.16 1.75
N PHE A 267 -8.53 -22.84 1.64
CA PHE A 267 -7.27 -22.36 2.23
C PHE A 267 -6.69 -21.20 1.41
N SER A 268 -6.49 -20.04 2.03
CA SER A 268 -5.79 -18.92 1.41
C SER A 268 -4.76 -18.30 2.36
N SER A 269 -3.57 -17.98 1.82
CA SER A 269 -2.55 -17.21 2.54
C SER A 269 -2.87 -15.73 2.44
N TYR A 270 -2.77 -15.00 3.55
CA TYR A 270 -3.02 -13.55 3.60
C TYR A 270 -1.76 -12.73 3.51
N ILE A 271 -0.61 -13.31 3.85
CA ILE A 271 0.69 -12.65 3.86
C ILE A 271 1.71 -13.67 3.35
N GLN A 272 2.34 -13.36 2.23
CA GLN A 272 3.45 -14.12 1.66
C GLN A 272 4.58 -13.14 1.35
N LEU A 273 5.59 -13.11 2.21
CA LEU A 273 6.77 -12.26 2.04
C LEU A 273 7.97 -13.15 1.77
N SER A 274 8.68 -12.86 0.68
CA SER A 274 9.92 -13.53 0.28
C SER A 274 10.85 -12.48 -0.33
N PRO A 275 12.17 -12.74 -0.41
CA PRO A 275 13.09 -11.82 -1.11
C PRO A 275 12.70 -11.53 -2.55
N LEU A 276 11.93 -12.43 -3.18
CA LEU A 276 11.48 -12.30 -4.56
C LEU A 276 10.11 -11.64 -4.69
N ASN A 277 9.20 -11.76 -3.72
CA ASN A 277 7.83 -11.24 -3.84
C ASN A 277 7.24 -10.87 -2.47
N TYR A 278 6.45 -9.79 -2.44
CA TYR A 278 5.79 -9.26 -1.23
C TYR A 278 4.29 -9.19 -1.47
N PHE A 279 3.54 -10.17 -0.99
CA PHE A 279 2.09 -10.26 -1.13
C PHE A 279 1.39 -10.11 0.23
N ILE A 280 0.45 -9.19 0.31
CA ILE A 280 -0.34 -8.91 1.51
C ILE A 280 -1.80 -8.68 1.08
N GLY A 281 -2.71 -9.53 1.53
CA GLY A 281 -4.13 -9.49 1.18
C GLY A 281 -4.65 -10.87 0.77
N HIS A 282 -5.94 -11.12 1.03
CA HIS A 282 -6.60 -12.37 0.67
C HIS A 282 -6.44 -12.66 -0.84
N GLU A 283 -5.91 -13.83 -1.19
CA GLU A 283 -5.67 -14.27 -2.58
C GLU A 283 -4.78 -13.30 -3.40
N SER A 284 -3.96 -12.49 -2.73
CA SER A 284 -3.01 -11.62 -3.42
C SER A 284 -1.86 -12.46 -3.99
N GLY A 285 -1.66 -12.38 -5.30
CA GLY A 285 -0.63 -13.16 -6.00
C GLY A 285 -0.82 -14.69 -5.95
N GLU A 286 -2.05 -15.18 -5.77
CA GLU A 286 -2.36 -16.60 -5.55
C GLU A 286 -1.79 -17.52 -6.63
N LEU A 287 -1.84 -17.12 -7.91
CA LEU A 287 -1.37 -17.93 -9.03
C LEU A 287 0.10 -17.70 -9.43
N VAL A 288 0.87 -16.90 -8.68
CA VAL A 288 2.24 -16.53 -9.09
C VAL A 288 3.14 -17.76 -9.06
N GLN A 289 3.61 -18.16 -10.24
CA GLN A 289 4.53 -19.27 -10.43
C GLN A 289 5.95 -18.76 -10.68
N GLN A 290 6.89 -19.25 -9.88
CA GLN A 290 8.31 -19.00 -10.09
C GLN A 290 8.91 -20.15 -10.88
N ASP A 291 9.44 -19.87 -12.06
CA ASP A 291 10.18 -20.85 -12.85
C ASP A 291 11.69 -20.75 -12.53
N LEU A 292 12.31 -21.91 -12.30
CA LEU A 292 13.75 -22.03 -12.08
C LEU A 292 14.55 -21.95 -13.39
N LEU A 293 13.94 -22.28 -14.53
CA LEU A 293 14.56 -22.24 -15.86
C LEU A 293 14.45 -20.86 -16.53
N ASN A 294 13.44 -20.07 -16.17
CA ASN A 294 13.26 -18.70 -16.64
C ASN A 294 13.44 -17.72 -15.47
N PRO A 295 14.66 -17.19 -15.25
CA PRO A 295 15.01 -16.48 -14.02
C PRO A 295 14.21 -15.19 -13.76
N GLY A 296 13.41 -14.69 -14.72
CA GLY A 296 12.52 -13.53 -14.56
C GLY A 296 11.04 -13.84 -14.28
N MET A 297 10.56 -15.08 -14.46
CA MET A 297 9.12 -15.39 -14.34
C MET A 297 8.63 -15.32 -12.89
N GLY A 298 7.55 -14.57 -12.67
CA GLY A 298 6.85 -14.53 -11.38
C GLY A 298 7.62 -13.88 -10.23
N LYS A 299 8.64 -13.05 -10.50
CA LYS A 299 9.51 -12.44 -9.48
C LYS A 299 9.39 -10.92 -9.40
N TYR A 300 9.84 -10.38 -8.28
CA TYR A 300 9.94 -8.96 -7.95
C TYR A 300 8.59 -8.23 -7.98
N ASN A 301 7.52 -8.93 -7.60
CA ASN A 301 6.19 -8.35 -7.50
C ASN A 301 5.88 -7.88 -6.06
N THR A 302 5.20 -6.75 -5.95
CA THR A 302 4.66 -6.21 -4.68
C THR A 302 3.15 -6.07 -4.81
N PHE A 303 2.39 -6.94 -4.17
CA PHE A 303 0.93 -6.93 -4.20
C PHE A 303 0.35 -6.66 -2.82
N PHE A 304 -0.53 -5.65 -2.71
CA PHE A 304 -1.18 -5.28 -1.47
C PHE A 304 -2.67 -5.00 -1.68
N GLY A 305 -3.55 -5.90 -1.21
CA GLY A 305 -5.00 -5.75 -1.31
C GLY A 305 -5.73 -7.07 -1.57
N PHE A 306 -7.05 -7.08 -1.33
CA PHE A 306 -7.90 -8.23 -1.63
C PHE A 306 -7.81 -8.56 -3.13
N GLN A 307 -7.38 -9.78 -3.48
CA GLN A 307 -7.23 -10.28 -4.85
C GLN A 307 -6.33 -9.40 -5.76
N ALA A 308 -5.42 -8.62 -5.18
CA ALA A 308 -4.43 -7.88 -5.96
C ALA A 308 -3.49 -8.84 -6.70
N GLY A 309 -3.43 -8.75 -8.02
CA GLY A 309 -2.63 -9.64 -8.87
C GLY A 309 -3.04 -11.11 -8.83
N LYS A 310 -4.27 -11.46 -8.42
CA LYS A 310 -4.72 -12.84 -8.18
C LYS A 310 -4.34 -13.81 -9.31
N ASN A 311 -4.60 -13.44 -10.56
CA ASN A 311 -4.38 -14.32 -11.71
C ASN A 311 -2.96 -14.25 -12.29
N THR A 312 -2.02 -13.53 -11.66
CA THR A 312 -0.65 -13.38 -12.19
C THR A 312 0.03 -14.73 -12.17
N VAL A 313 0.38 -15.26 -13.35
CA VAL A 313 1.06 -16.56 -13.48
C VAL A 313 2.56 -16.35 -13.64
N SER A 314 2.99 -15.63 -14.69
CA SER A 314 4.40 -15.43 -15.03
C SER A 314 4.86 -13.97 -14.98
N GLY A 315 3.93 -13.03 -14.75
CA GLY A 315 4.22 -11.59 -14.65
C GLY A 315 5.22 -11.23 -13.54
N TYR A 316 6.02 -10.20 -13.78
CA TYR A 316 7.17 -9.85 -12.93
C TYR A 316 7.42 -8.33 -12.87
N ASN A 317 8.13 -7.87 -11.83
CA ASN A 317 8.38 -6.45 -11.57
C ASN A 317 7.10 -5.58 -11.49
N ASN A 318 5.98 -6.12 -10.99
CA ASN A 318 4.74 -5.37 -10.86
C ASN A 318 4.50 -4.86 -9.43
N ILE A 319 3.90 -3.68 -9.31
CA ILE A 319 3.42 -3.11 -8.04
C ILE A 319 1.91 -2.96 -8.13
N PHE A 320 1.14 -3.81 -7.45
CA PHE A 320 -0.32 -3.73 -7.42
C PHE A 320 -0.81 -3.43 -6.00
N VAL A 321 -1.47 -2.30 -5.79
CA VAL A 321 -1.92 -1.85 -4.47
C VAL A 321 -3.39 -1.42 -4.54
N GLY A 322 -4.28 -2.15 -3.89
CA GLY A 322 -5.71 -1.89 -3.86
C GLY A 322 -6.55 -3.15 -4.06
N ASN A 323 -7.84 -3.05 -3.75
CA ASN A 323 -8.79 -4.14 -3.99
C ASN A 323 -8.83 -4.49 -5.49
N MET A 324 -8.53 -5.74 -5.84
CA MET A 324 -8.51 -6.28 -7.21
C MET A 324 -7.63 -5.49 -8.20
N ALA A 325 -6.59 -4.79 -7.72
CA ALA A 325 -5.62 -4.14 -8.60
C ALA A 325 -4.86 -5.20 -9.43
N GLY A 326 -4.82 -5.05 -10.75
CA GLY A 326 -4.17 -6.01 -11.65
C GLY A 326 -4.74 -7.43 -11.60
N HIS A 327 -6.01 -7.60 -11.21
CA HIS A 327 -6.61 -8.91 -10.93
C HIS A 327 -6.41 -9.96 -12.03
N SER A 328 -6.62 -9.57 -13.30
CA SER A 328 -6.57 -10.48 -14.46
C SER A 328 -5.19 -10.63 -15.08
N ASN A 329 -4.14 -10.01 -14.51
CA ASN A 329 -2.79 -10.05 -15.07
C ASN A 329 -2.32 -11.49 -15.16
N VAL A 330 -1.79 -11.94 -16.31
CA VAL A 330 -1.27 -13.30 -16.51
C VAL A 330 0.24 -13.24 -16.68
N SER A 331 0.73 -12.52 -17.70
CA SER A 331 2.17 -12.40 -18.00
C SER A 331 2.70 -10.96 -18.02
N GLY A 332 1.84 -9.96 -17.79
CA GLY A 332 2.22 -8.56 -17.79
C GLY A 332 3.32 -8.21 -16.77
N ALA A 333 4.16 -7.23 -17.11
CA ALA A 333 5.37 -6.90 -16.36
C ALA A 333 5.67 -5.39 -16.32
N TRP A 334 6.42 -4.97 -15.29
CA TRP A 334 6.81 -3.57 -15.06
C TRP A 334 5.64 -2.59 -14.90
N ASN A 335 4.50 -3.07 -14.38
CA ASN A 335 3.32 -2.21 -14.18
C ASN A 335 3.22 -1.71 -12.73
N ILE A 336 2.68 -0.50 -12.54
CA ILE A 336 2.33 0.07 -11.24
C ILE A 336 0.82 0.35 -11.27
N PHE A 337 0.01 -0.47 -10.60
CA PHE A 337 -1.44 -0.26 -10.47
C PHE A 337 -1.81 0.02 -9.02
N VAL A 338 -2.31 1.22 -8.74
CA VAL A 338 -2.62 1.67 -7.36
C VAL A 338 -4.03 2.22 -7.32
N GLY A 339 -4.95 1.52 -6.68
CA GLY A 339 -6.36 1.90 -6.54
C GLY A 339 -7.29 0.70 -6.63
N ASN A 340 -8.55 0.88 -6.18
CA ASN A 340 -9.58 -0.14 -6.31
C ASN A 340 -9.85 -0.43 -7.80
N ASN A 341 -9.74 -1.70 -8.19
CA ASN A 341 -9.87 -2.20 -9.56
C ASN A 341 -8.98 -1.49 -10.60
N SER A 342 -7.84 -0.94 -10.20
CA SER A 342 -6.90 -0.35 -11.15
C SER A 342 -6.27 -1.45 -12.01
N GLY A 343 -6.34 -1.32 -13.34
CA GLY A 343 -5.86 -2.34 -14.28
C GLY A 343 -6.55 -3.71 -14.15
N PHE A 344 -7.82 -3.76 -13.70
CA PHE A 344 -8.52 -5.00 -13.35
C PHE A 344 -8.50 -6.07 -14.46
N SER A 345 -8.79 -5.69 -15.71
CA SER A 345 -8.84 -6.60 -16.87
C SER A 345 -7.49 -6.80 -17.56
N SER A 346 -6.40 -6.21 -17.06
CA SER A 346 -5.10 -6.25 -17.72
C SER A 346 -4.56 -7.66 -17.72
N VAL A 347 -4.19 -8.21 -18.88
CA VAL A 347 -3.72 -9.60 -19.04
C VAL A 347 -2.20 -9.63 -19.26
N ASP A 348 -1.72 -8.98 -20.32
CA ASP A 348 -0.31 -9.03 -20.77
C ASP A 348 0.30 -7.62 -20.94
N ALA A 349 -0.20 -6.63 -20.19
CA ALA A 349 0.25 -5.25 -20.31
C ALA A 349 1.68 -5.05 -19.80
N LEU A 350 2.41 -4.09 -20.38
CA LEU A 350 3.82 -3.85 -20.04
C LEU A 350 4.12 -2.37 -19.75
N SER A 351 4.87 -2.11 -18.69
CA SER A 351 5.40 -0.75 -18.42
C SER A 351 4.32 0.34 -18.26
N ASN A 352 3.19 0.04 -17.62
CA ASN A 352 2.11 1.02 -17.39
C ASN A 352 2.06 1.52 -15.94
N ILE A 353 1.61 2.75 -15.73
CA ILE A 353 1.38 3.35 -14.41
C ILE A 353 -0.09 3.76 -14.30
N PHE A 354 -0.90 3.01 -13.57
CA PHE A 354 -2.29 3.36 -13.28
C PHE A 354 -2.45 3.69 -11.79
N ILE A 355 -2.96 4.88 -11.46
CA ILE A 355 -3.14 5.34 -10.09
C ILE A 355 -4.52 6.00 -9.96
N GLY A 356 -5.43 5.38 -9.24
CA GLY A 356 -6.80 5.86 -9.03
C GLY A 356 -7.82 4.73 -9.06
N ASP A 357 -8.99 4.96 -8.46
CA ASP A 357 -10.11 4.02 -8.53
C ASP A 357 -10.55 3.81 -9.99
N GLN A 358 -10.55 2.54 -10.43
CA GLN A 358 -10.89 2.09 -11.77
C GLN A 358 -10.04 2.72 -12.90
N ALA A 359 -8.84 3.20 -12.59
CA ALA A 359 -7.89 3.65 -13.63
C ALA A 359 -7.47 2.45 -14.50
N GLY A 360 -7.70 2.54 -15.81
CA GLY A 360 -7.45 1.45 -16.77
C GLY A 360 -8.27 0.18 -16.52
N TYR A 361 -9.51 0.27 -16.02
CA TYR A 361 -10.31 -0.90 -15.63
C TYR A 361 -10.45 -1.97 -16.73
N ASN A 362 -10.85 -1.59 -17.95
CA ASN A 362 -11.04 -2.51 -19.09
C ASN A 362 -9.76 -2.74 -19.93
N PHE A 363 -8.59 -2.31 -19.45
CA PHE A 363 -7.32 -2.42 -20.17
C PHE A 363 -6.91 -3.88 -20.30
N ILE A 364 -6.51 -4.36 -21.50
CA ILE A 364 -6.18 -5.76 -21.77
C ILE A 364 -4.68 -5.89 -22.08
N ASP A 365 -4.25 -5.35 -23.22
CA ASP A 365 -2.88 -5.43 -23.75
C ASP A 365 -2.39 -4.06 -24.26
N GLY A 366 -1.45 -3.46 -23.54
CA GLY A 366 -0.94 -2.15 -23.91
C GLY A 366 0.31 -1.76 -23.14
N ILE A 367 1.02 -0.77 -23.66
CA ILE A 367 2.42 -0.53 -23.31
C ILE A 367 2.69 0.95 -23.06
N GLN A 368 3.44 1.27 -22.00
CA GLN A 368 3.95 2.63 -21.75
C GLN A 368 2.84 3.70 -21.61
N ASN A 369 1.76 3.38 -20.89
CA ASN A 369 0.71 4.35 -20.56
C ASN A 369 0.80 4.79 -19.09
N VAL A 370 0.41 6.04 -18.82
CA VAL A 370 0.34 6.62 -17.48
C VAL A 370 -1.06 7.17 -17.26
N PHE A 371 -1.90 6.51 -16.46
CA PHE A 371 -3.26 6.93 -16.12
C PHE A 371 -3.37 7.25 -14.63
N ILE A 372 -3.53 8.52 -14.27
CA ILE A 372 -3.58 8.99 -12.89
C ILE A 372 -4.90 9.74 -12.67
N GLY A 373 -5.81 9.16 -11.90
CA GLY A 373 -7.11 9.72 -11.56
C GLY A 373 -8.21 8.67 -11.56
N ASN A 374 -9.30 8.91 -10.82
CA ASN A 374 -10.46 8.02 -10.84
C ASN A 374 -11.03 7.93 -12.27
N ASN A 375 -11.27 6.71 -12.75
CA ASN A 375 -11.74 6.41 -14.11
C ASN A 375 -10.84 6.91 -15.26
N ALA A 376 -9.58 7.26 -15.00
CA ALA A 376 -8.64 7.63 -16.08
C ALA A 376 -8.40 6.43 -17.01
N GLY A 377 -8.60 6.60 -18.32
CA GLY A 377 -8.44 5.53 -19.31
C GLY A 377 -9.36 4.30 -19.11
N TYR A 378 -10.51 4.43 -18.43
CA TYR A 378 -11.37 3.31 -18.04
C TYR A 378 -11.72 2.33 -19.17
N ASN A 379 -12.06 2.83 -20.36
CA ASN A 379 -12.44 2.02 -21.54
C ASN A 379 -11.30 1.76 -22.52
N SER A 380 -10.06 2.08 -22.18
CA SER A 380 -8.91 1.69 -23.00
C SER A 380 -8.80 0.17 -22.97
N THR A 381 -8.82 -0.50 -24.13
CA THR A 381 -8.90 -1.97 -24.21
C THR A 381 -7.61 -2.58 -24.76
N THR A 382 -7.43 -2.59 -26.08
CA THR A 382 -6.33 -3.31 -26.74
C THR A 382 -5.48 -2.40 -27.61
N ASN A 383 -4.19 -2.75 -27.75
CA ASN A 383 -3.21 -1.99 -28.54
C ASN A 383 -3.13 -0.49 -28.17
N VAL A 384 -3.27 -0.18 -26.88
CA VAL A 384 -3.18 1.19 -26.36
C VAL A 384 -1.76 1.46 -25.88
N TYR A 385 -1.08 2.47 -26.42
CA TYR A 385 0.31 2.77 -26.07
C TYR A 385 0.68 4.25 -26.09
N GLY A 386 1.61 4.61 -25.20
CA GLY A 386 2.24 5.93 -25.15
C GLY A 386 1.30 7.07 -24.71
N ASN A 387 0.25 6.79 -23.95
CA ASN A 387 -0.68 7.82 -23.47
C ASN A 387 -0.36 8.30 -22.05
N LEU A 388 -0.56 9.60 -21.78
CA LEU A 388 -0.49 10.21 -20.45
C LEU A 388 -1.84 10.84 -20.11
N PHE A 389 -2.64 10.22 -19.24
CA PHE A 389 -3.91 10.74 -18.75
C PHE A 389 -3.79 11.08 -17.26
N VAL A 390 -4.02 12.33 -16.89
CA VAL A 390 -3.91 12.81 -15.51
C VAL A 390 -5.15 13.66 -15.18
N GLY A 391 -6.02 13.16 -14.32
CA GLY A 391 -7.26 13.81 -13.89
C GLY A 391 -8.42 12.84 -13.77
N ASN A 392 -9.45 13.19 -12.98
CA ASN A 392 -10.68 12.40 -12.90
C ASN A 392 -11.29 12.26 -14.30
N SER A 393 -11.55 11.03 -14.74
CA SER A 393 -12.16 10.68 -16.03
C SER A 393 -11.39 11.19 -17.26
N ALA A 394 -10.09 11.50 -17.13
CA ALA A 394 -9.25 11.86 -18.27
C ALA A 394 -9.14 10.66 -19.24
N GLY A 395 -9.44 10.88 -20.52
CA GLY A 395 -9.42 9.82 -21.54
C GLY A 395 -10.36 8.64 -21.29
N LYS A 396 -11.42 8.80 -20.48
CA LYS A 396 -12.28 7.68 -20.02
C LYS A 396 -12.82 6.78 -21.14
N SER A 397 -13.21 7.34 -22.28
CA SER A 397 -13.74 6.61 -23.44
C SER A 397 -12.70 6.34 -24.54
N ASN A 398 -11.41 6.59 -24.31
CA ASN A 398 -10.39 6.25 -25.28
C ASN A 398 -10.28 4.72 -25.37
N VAL A 399 -10.59 4.14 -26.54
CA VAL A 399 -10.54 2.68 -26.78
C VAL A 399 -9.19 2.25 -27.37
N SER A 400 -8.67 2.98 -28.37
CA SER A 400 -7.48 2.60 -29.17
C SER A 400 -6.59 3.78 -29.61
N GLY A 401 -6.87 5.00 -29.13
CA GLY A 401 -6.11 6.20 -29.47
C GLY A 401 -4.76 6.23 -28.76
N ASN A 402 -3.69 6.53 -29.49
CA ASN A 402 -2.30 6.44 -29.00
C ASN A 402 -1.61 7.81 -28.95
N TYR A 403 -0.49 7.88 -28.20
CA TYR A 403 0.34 9.09 -28.11
C TYR A 403 -0.42 10.36 -27.70
N ASN A 404 -1.40 10.22 -26.81
CA ASN A 404 -2.20 11.34 -26.32
C ASN A 404 -1.73 11.81 -24.93
N VAL A 405 -1.75 13.11 -24.70
CA VAL A 405 -1.46 13.74 -23.40
C VAL A 405 -2.70 14.49 -22.92
N TYR A 406 -3.45 13.94 -21.96
CA TYR A 406 -4.64 14.55 -21.37
C TYR A 406 -4.39 14.89 -19.90
N VAL A 407 -4.38 16.17 -19.55
CA VAL A 407 -4.12 16.64 -18.19
C VAL A 407 -5.23 17.59 -17.75
N GLY A 408 -6.05 17.18 -16.79
CA GLY A 408 -7.21 17.92 -16.27
C GLY A 408 -8.42 17.01 -16.06
N ILE A 409 -9.35 17.45 -15.19
CA ILE A 409 -10.62 16.73 -14.98
C ILE A 409 -11.38 16.67 -16.30
N SER A 410 -11.75 15.46 -16.71
CA SER A 410 -12.48 15.15 -17.95
C SER A 410 -11.80 15.63 -19.24
N ALA A 411 -10.48 15.86 -19.21
CA ALA A 411 -9.70 16.14 -20.42
C ALA A 411 -9.79 14.93 -21.37
N GLY A 412 -10.20 15.16 -22.60
CA GLY A 412 -10.39 14.09 -23.59
C GLY A 412 -11.38 13.00 -23.18
N TYR A 413 -12.38 13.29 -22.32
CA TYR A 413 -13.32 12.30 -21.78
C TYR A 413 -13.88 11.33 -22.83
N SER A 414 -14.38 11.86 -23.96
CA SER A 414 -14.89 11.09 -25.10
C SER A 414 -13.91 11.01 -26.28
N ALA A 415 -12.62 11.28 -26.07
CA ALA A 415 -11.65 11.35 -27.16
C ALA A 415 -11.11 9.98 -27.55
N THR A 416 -11.17 9.66 -28.85
CA THR A 416 -10.71 8.38 -29.42
C THR A 416 -9.58 8.53 -30.44
N GLY A 417 -9.18 9.77 -30.76
CA GLY A 417 -8.10 10.04 -31.71
C GLY A 417 -6.69 9.85 -31.13
N THR A 418 -5.69 10.09 -31.97
CA THR A 418 -4.27 9.83 -31.71
C THR A 418 -3.46 11.13 -31.84
N ASN A 419 -2.34 11.24 -31.14
CA ASN A 419 -1.42 12.39 -31.17
C ASN A 419 -2.06 13.71 -30.70
N ASN A 420 -2.95 13.65 -29.71
CA ASN A 420 -3.59 14.85 -29.16
C ASN A 420 -2.95 15.28 -27.84
N THR A 421 -2.80 16.58 -27.61
CA THR A 421 -2.36 17.17 -26.34
C THR A 421 -3.46 18.06 -25.79
N PHE A 422 -4.16 17.63 -24.75
CA PHE A 422 -5.23 18.37 -24.07
C PHE A 422 -4.84 18.69 -22.63
N VAL A 423 -4.69 19.96 -22.28
CA VAL A 423 -4.31 20.42 -20.94
C VAL A 423 -5.35 21.42 -20.45
N GLY A 424 -6.10 21.10 -19.41
CA GLY A 424 -7.16 21.92 -18.83
C GLY A 424 -8.43 21.13 -18.49
N ASN A 425 -9.24 21.65 -17.57
CA ASN A 425 -10.55 21.06 -17.27
C ASN A 425 -11.43 20.99 -18.52
N ASN A 426 -11.99 19.82 -18.82
CA ASN A 426 -12.79 19.54 -20.01
C ASN A 426 -12.11 19.86 -21.35
N SER A 427 -10.79 20.06 -21.40
CA SER A 427 -10.09 20.31 -22.66
C SER A 427 -10.27 19.10 -23.60
N GLY A 428 -10.77 19.33 -24.80
CA GLY A 428 -11.05 18.28 -25.78
C GLY A 428 -12.12 17.25 -25.37
N PHE A 429 -13.04 17.57 -24.43
CA PHE A 429 -14.04 16.64 -23.85
C PHE A 429 -14.76 15.71 -24.85
N SER A 430 -15.02 16.15 -26.09
CA SER A 430 -15.64 15.33 -27.15
C SER A 430 -14.94 15.48 -28.51
N ASN A 431 -13.60 15.48 -28.51
CA ASN A 431 -12.81 15.49 -29.74
C ASN A 431 -12.51 14.05 -30.21
N LEU A 432 -13.02 13.63 -31.39
CA LEU A 432 -12.64 12.35 -32.02
C LEU A 432 -11.57 12.54 -33.10
N GLY A 433 -10.99 13.74 -33.18
CA GLY A 433 -9.97 14.10 -34.16
C GLY A 433 -8.55 13.77 -33.70
N LEU A 434 -7.57 14.04 -34.57
CA LEU A 434 -6.16 13.67 -34.36
C LEU A 434 -5.22 14.86 -34.57
N GLN A 435 -4.04 14.79 -33.95
CA GLN A 435 -2.99 15.81 -34.06
C GLN A 435 -3.40 17.19 -33.55
N ASN A 436 -4.22 17.26 -32.50
CA ASN A 436 -4.70 18.52 -31.92
C ASN A 436 -3.94 18.90 -30.65
N THR A 437 -3.67 20.19 -30.44
CA THR A 437 -3.09 20.74 -29.20
C THR A 437 -4.06 21.74 -28.60
N TYR A 438 -4.71 21.37 -27.49
CA TYR A 438 -5.68 22.22 -26.78
C TYR A 438 -5.19 22.50 -25.36
N ILE A 439 -4.89 23.76 -25.04
CA ILE A 439 -4.36 24.18 -23.75
C ILE A 439 -5.26 25.28 -23.18
N GLY A 440 -5.99 24.99 -22.11
CA GLY A 440 -6.95 25.88 -21.47
C GLY A 440 -8.22 25.12 -21.05
N SER A 441 -8.86 25.61 -19.99
CA SER A 441 -10.17 25.06 -19.58
C SER A 441 -11.19 25.25 -20.70
N GLU A 442 -11.95 24.20 -20.99
CA GLU A 442 -12.97 24.14 -22.04
C GLU A 442 -12.45 24.42 -23.48
N SER A 443 -11.14 24.34 -23.72
CA SER A 443 -10.58 24.49 -25.07
C SER A 443 -10.94 23.28 -25.94
N GLY A 444 -11.38 23.54 -27.17
CA GLY A 444 -11.68 22.47 -28.14
C GLY A 444 -12.79 21.50 -27.73
N ILE A 445 -13.72 21.91 -26.87
CA ILE A 445 -14.93 21.13 -26.52
C ILE A 445 -15.85 20.98 -27.76
N TYR A 446 -16.46 19.80 -27.92
CA TYR A 446 -17.44 19.47 -28.98
C TYR A 446 -16.93 19.70 -30.42
N THR A 447 -15.68 19.33 -30.68
CA THR A 447 -15.00 19.53 -31.98
C THR A 447 -15.05 18.30 -32.91
N SER A 448 -15.65 17.21 -32.43
CA SER A 448 -15.98 15.90 -33.04
C SER A 448 -15.01 15.26 -34.05
N THR A 449 -14.55 15.90 -35.11
CA THR A 449 -13.63 15.28 -36.11
C THR A 449 -12.45 16.16 -36.53
N ALA A 450 -12.33 17.35 -35.94
CA ALA A 450 -11.34 18.37 -36.26
C ALA A 450 -9.89 17.88 -36.08
N ARG A 451 -8.97 18.20 -37.01
CA ARG A 451 -7.58 17.72 -36.99
C ARG A 451 -6.56 18.85 -37.14
N ARG A 452 -5.34 18.64 -36.65
CA ARG A 452 -4.20 19.56 -36.81
C ARG A 452 -4.50 20.98 -36.30
N ASN A 453 -5.23 21.08 -35.20
CA ASN A 453 -5.59 22.36 -34.59
C ASN A 453 -4.73 22.69 -33.37
N VAL A 454 -4.45 23.97 -33.17
CA VAL A 454 -3.76 24.50 -31.99
C VAL A 454 -4.68 25.52 -31.32
N TYR A 455 -5.30 25.14 -30.22
CA TYR A 455 -6.18 26.01 -29.42
C TYR A 455 -5.54 26.29 -28.06
N ILE A 456 -5.32 27.56 -27.73
CA ILE A 456 -4.69 27.96 -26.48
C ILE A 456 -5.52 29.08 -25.85
N GLY A 457 -6.02 28.89 -24.63
CA GLY A 457 -6.86 29.83 -23.89
C GLY A 457 -8.18 29.24 -23.40
N TYR A 458 -8.82 29.88 -22.42
CA TYR A 458 -10.14 29.49 -21.93
C TYR A 458 -11.15 29.51 -23.09
N ARG A 459 -11.86 28.40 -23.32
CA ARG A 459 -12.86 28.26 -24.41
C ARG A 459 -12.33 28.57 -25.83
N SER A 460 -11.03 28.51 -26.07
CA SER A 460 -10.49 28.65 -27.43
C SER A 460 -10.95 27.48 -28.31
N GLY A 461 -11.48 27.78 -29.49
CA GLY A 461 -11.99 26.81 -30.47
C GLY A 461 -13.23 26.04 -30.03
N TYR A 462 -14.02 26.60 -29.11
CA TYR A 462 -15.24 25.98 -28.60
C TYR A 462 -16.22 25.67 -29.76
N ARG A 463 -16.65 24.40 -29.89
CA ARG A 463 -17.51 23.89 -30.98
C ARG A 463 -16.96 24.11 -32.41
N SER A 464 -15.65 24.23 -32.58
CA SER A 464 -15.03 24.34 -33.91
C SER A 464 -14.65 22.98 -34.49
N THR A 465 -15.29 22.56 -35.58
CA THR A 465 -15.07 21.26 -36.26
C THR A 465 -14.10 21.35 -37.45
N GLY A 466 -13.68 22.56 -37.83
CA GLY A 466 -12.71 22.77 -38.90
C GLY A 466 -11.28 22.33 -38.53
N SER A 467 -10.43 22.15 -39.54
CA SER A 467 -9.08 21.59 -39.39
C SER A 467 -7.98 22.58 -39.80
N GLY A 468 -6.78 22.40 -39.26
CA GLY A 468 -5.63 23.26 -39.58
C GLY A 468 -5.74 24.67 -39.01
N ASN A 469 -6.42 24.83 -37.88
CA ASN A 469 -6.69 26.12 -37.27
C ASN A 469 -5.73 26.41 -36.11
N VAL A 470 -5.34 27.68 -35.94
CA VAL A 470 -4.57 28.18 -34.80
C VAL A 470 -5.40 29.24 -34.09
N PHE A 471 -5.97 28.93 -32.92
CA PHE A 471 -6.78 29.85 -32.12
C PHE A 471 -6.12 30.10 -30.77
N ILE A 472 -5.65 31.32 -30.52
CA ILE A 472 -4.89 31.67 -29.32
C ILE A 472 -5.52 32.88 -28.66
N GLY A 473 -6.00 32.73 -27.42
CA GLY A 473 -6.66 33.78 -26.65
C GLY A 473 -7.89 33.27 -25.90
N ASN A 474 -8.36 34.03 -24.92
CA ASN A 474 -9.62 33.76 -24.25
C ASN A 474 -10.78 33.84 -25.26
N SER A 475 -11.58 32.79 -25.32
CA SER A 475 -12.74 32.66 -26.22
C SER A 475 -12.42 32.91 -27.70
N ALA A 476 -11.18 32.64 -28.12
CA ALA A 476 -10.79 32.73 -29.52
C ALA A 476 -11.60 31.73 -30.35
N ASN A 477 -12.29 32.25 -31.36
CA ASN A 477 -13.25 31.56 -32.23
C ASN A 477 -14.39 30.84 -31.48
N ASN A 478 -14.86 31.42 -30.36
CA ASN A 478 -16.07 30.97 -29.67
C ASN A 478 -17.30 31.74 -30.17
N THR A 479 -18.05 31.15 -31.11
CA THR A 479 -19.18 31.82 -31.79
C THR A 479 -20.52 31.62 -31.08
N ASN A 480 -20.60 31.93 -29.79
CA ASN A 480 -21.83 31.82 -28.98
C ASN A 480 -22.54 30.47 -29.17
N PHE A 481 -21.79 29.37 -29.02
CA PHE A 481 -22.31 27.99 -29.06
C PHE A 481 -22.79 27.48 -30.43
N SER A 482 -22.63 28.22 -31.53
CA SER A 482 -22.84 27.69 -32.88
C SER A 482 -21.64 26.84 -33.35
N THR A 483 -21.89 25.75 -34.06
CA THR A 483 -20.82 24.90 -34.63
C THR A 483 -20.18 25.60 -35.83
N VAL A 484 -18.85 25.64 -35.88
CA VAL A 484 -18.08 26.33 -36.95
C VAL A 484 -17.16 25.35 -37.68
N THR A 485 -17.25 25.31 -39.01
CA THR A 485 -16.49 24.39 -39.88
C THR A 485 -15.28 25.00 -40.58
N TYR A 486 -14.98 26.29 -40.34
CA TYR A 486 -13.89 27.01 -41.01
C TYR A 486 -12.54 26.36 -40.73
N SER A 487 -11.76 26.19 -41.80
CA SER A 487 -10.47 25.49 -41.78
C SER A 487 -9.35 26.42 -42.27
N ASN A 488 -8.11 26.07 -41.95
CA ASN A 488 -6.93 26.86 -42.30
C ASN A 488 -7.01 28.32 -41.81
N CYS A 489 -7.45 28.53 -40.57
CA CYS A 489 -7.62 29.84 -39.98
C CYS A 489 -6.58 30.11 -38.89
N VAL A 490 -6.14 31.36 -38.75
CA VAL A 490 -5.33 31.83 -37.62
C VAL A 490 -6.12 32.95 -36.93
N ALA A 491 -6.46 32.77 -35.66
CA ALA A 491 -7.16 33.76 -34.86
C ALA A 491 -6.42 33.96 -33.53
N ILE A 492 -5.82 35.14 -33.32
CA ILE A 492 -5.03 35.42 -32.11
C ILE A 492 -5.59 36.66 -31.42
N GLY A 493 -6.02 36.55 -30.17
CA GLY A 493 -6.58 37.65 -29.36
C GLY A 493 -7.80 37.23 -28.53
N ASP A 494 -8.21 38.10 -27.60
CA ASP A 494 -9.44 37.90 -26.83
C ASP A 494 -10.67 38.02 -27.73
N SER A 495 -11.55 37.02 -27.66
CA SER A 495 -12.85 36.99 -28.35
C SER A 495 -12.76 37.24 -29.87
N VAL A 496 -11.62 36.93 -30.49
CA VAL A 496 -11.43 37.03 -31.94
C VAL A 496 -12.28 35.96 -32.64
N ILE A 497 -13.01 36.31 -33.70
CA ILE A 497 -13.88 35.37 -34.45
C ILE A 497 -13.49 35.41 -35.92
N VAL A 498 -13.28 34.25 -36.55
CA VAL A 498 -13.13 34.12 -38.02
C VAL A 498 -14.50 33.85 -38.66
N ASN A 499 -14.71 34.30 -39.90
CA ASN A 499 -16.00 34.15 -40.60
C ASN A 499 -15.93 33.40 -41.93
N ALA A 500 -14.74 32.93 -42.32
CA ALA A 500 -14.54 32.03 -43.44
C ALA A 500 -13.24 31.23 -43.25
N SER A 501 -13.07 30.16 -44.02
CA SER A 501 -11.80 29.45 -44.14
C SER A 501 -10.70 30.33 -44.74
N ASN A 502 -9.43 29.97 -44.51
CA ASN A 502 -8.25 30.67 -45.05
C ASN A 502 -8.12 32.14 -44.57
N GLN A 503 -8.48 32.41 -43.32
CA GLN A 503 -8.38 33.76 -42.74
C GLN A 503 -7.33 33.85 -41.64
N VAL A 504 -6.61 34.97 -41.61
CA VAL A 504 -5.80 35.39 -40.46
C VAL A 504 -6.48 36.60 -39.84
N ARG A 505 -6.78 36.53 -38.53
CA ARG A 505 -7.32 37.64 -37.74
C ARG A 505 -6.50 37.81 -36.45
N LEU A 506 -6.05 39.04 -36.21
CA LEU A 506 -5.28 39.41 -35.04
C LEU A 506 -6.07 40.46 -34.24
N GLY A 507 -6.60 40.05 -33.10
CA GLY A 507 -7.40 40.83 -32.19
C GLY A 507 -8.87 41.02 -32.60
N ASN A 508 -9.60 41.77 -31.78
CA ASN A 508 -11.02 42.08 -31.96
C ASN A 508 -11.22 43.56 -32.36
N ASN A 509 -12.48 44.01 -32.42
CA ASN A 509 -12.81 45.37 -32.83
C ASN A 509 -12.30 46.48 -31.88
N ASN A 510 -11.80 46.13 -30.68
CA ASN A 510 -11.23 47.08 -29.73
C ASN A 510 -9.73 47.35 -29.96
N ILE A 511 -9.08 46.65 -30.90
CA ILE A 511 -7.69 46.93 -31.23
C ILE A 511 -7.59 48.30 -31.93
N THR A 512 -6.85 49.22 -31.32
CA THR A 512 -6.68 50.60 -31.84
C THR A 512 -5.46 50.77 -32.74
N SER A 513 -4.49 49.85 -32.66
CA SER A 513 -3.27 49.87 -33.47
C SER A 513 -2.65 48.48 -33.58
N LEU A 514 -2.05 48.17 -34.74
CA LEU A 514 -1.25 46.96 -34.97
C LEU A 514 0.15 47.37 -35.44
N TYR A 515 1.16 47.13 -34.60
CA TYR A 515 2.54 47.46 -34.91
C TYR A 515 3.30 46.24 -35.44
N CYS A 516 3.80 46.31 -36.68
CA CYS A 516 4.69 45.31 -37.28
C CYS A 516 6.11 45.90 -37.43
N MET A 517 6.95 45.75 -36.40
CA MET A 517 8.32 46.25 -36.43
C MET A 517 9.12 45.49 -37.52
N GLY A 518 9.76 46.22 -38.44
CA GLY A 518 10.47 45.65 -39.60
C GLY A 518 9.75 45.77 -40.96
N ALA A 519 8.45 46.10 -40.98
CA ALA A 519 7.75 46.62 -42.18
C ALA A 519 7.85 48.15 -42.28
N TYR A 520 8.31 48.80 -41.21
CA TYR A 520 8.73 50.19 -41.15
C TYR A 520 10.26 50.23 -41.10
N THR A 521 10.91 50.43 -42.24
CA THR A 521 12.29 50.90 -42.26
C THR A 521 12.30 52.33 -42.79
N SER A 522 12.64 53.27 -41.91
CA SER A 522 13.18 54.61 -42.18
C SER A 522 12.58 55.43 -43.33
N ALA A 523 11.81 56.47 -42.98
CA ALA A 523 11.71 57.81 -43.60
C ALA A 523 11.48 58.00 -45.13
N THR A 524 11.59 57.01 -46.00
CA THR A 524 11.36 57.13 -47.47
C THR A 524 11.09 55.76 -48.10
N GLY A 525 10.17 54.97 -47.54
CA GLY A 525 9.70 53.71 -48.14
C GLY A 525 8.22 53.83 -48.46
N ASP A 526 7.82 53.47 -49.69
CA ASP A 526 6.42 53.46 -50.15
C ASP A 526 5.51 52.81 -49.10
N ALA A 527 4.40 53.49 -48.77
CA ALA A 527 3.40 52.94 -47.87
C ALA A 527 2.91 51.58 -48.38
N LEU A 528 2.96 50.55 -47.55
CA LEU A 528 2.22 49.31 -47.80
C LEU A 528 0.74 49.66 -47.92
N CYS A 529 0.17 49.48 -49.10
CA CYS A 529 -1.26 49.74 -49.34
C CYS A 529 -2.06 48.46 -49.09
N ILE A 530 -3.23 48.61 -48.45
CA ILE A 530 -4.25 47.57 -48.40
C ILE A 530 -4.98 47.61 -49.74
N THR A 531 -4.92 46.53 -50.53
CA THR A 531 -5.67 46.44 -51.79
C THR A 531 -7.18 46.44 -51.52
N THR A 532 -8.00 46.67 -52.56
CA THR A 532 -9.46 46.50 -52.48
C THR A 532 -9.90 45.07 -52.07
N THR A 533 -8.97 44.10 -52.09
CA THR A 533 -9.16 42.72 -51.64
C THR A 533 -8.64 42.44 -50.23
N GLY A 534 -8.17 43.46 -49.50
CA GLY A 534 -7.67 43.32 -48.13
C GLY A 534 -6.27 42.75 -48.00
N LEU A 535 -5.50 42.67 -49.10
CA LEU A 535 -4.13 42.17 -49.09
C LEU A 535 -3.14 43.31 -48.82
N ILE A 536 -2.11 43.01 -48.04
CA ILE A 536 -0.95 43.88 -47.88
C ILE A 536 -0.11 43.78 -49.15
N GLY A 537 -0.02 44.87 -49.93
CA GLY A 537 0.60 44.85 -51.26
C GLY A 537 1.41 46.09 -51.62
N ARG A 538 1.96 46.09 -52.84
CA ARG A 538 2.64 47.23 -53.46
C ARG A 538 1.71 47.88 -54.49
N VAL A 539 1.83 49.19 -54.69
CA VAL A 539 1.17 49.89 -55.81
C VAL A 539 1.81 49.43 -57.12
N THR A 540 1.03 48.97 -58.11
CA THR A 540 1.54 48.50 -59.41
C THR A 540 0.99 49.34 -60.57
N SER A 541 1.82 49.64 -61.58
CA SER A 541 1.48 50.55 -62.68
C SER A 541 1.92 50.02 -64.07
N SER A 542 2.06 48.70 -64.22
CA SER A 542 2.50 48.06 -65.49
C SER A 542 1.41 48.12 -66.58
N LYS A 543 1.83 48.18 -67.85
CA LYS A 543 0.95 48.03 -69.03
C LYS A 543 0.08 46.77 -68.97
N ARG A 544 0.56 45.70 -68.32
CA ARG A 544 -0.19 44.45 -68.11
C ARG A 544 -1.53 44.65 -67.40
N TYR A 545 -1.65 45.68 -66.57
CA TYR A 545 -2.81 45.93 -65.71
C TYR A 545 -3.67 47.11 -66.19
N LYS A 546 -3.45 47.61 -67.42
CA LYS A 546 -4.14 48.79 -67.97
C LYS A 546 -4.73 48.47 -69.35
N THR A 547 -5.96 48.90 -69.58
CA THR A 547 -6.64 48.88 -70.89
C THR A 547 -6.88 50.32 -71.35
N GLU A 548 -7.26 50.53 -72.62
CA GLU A 548 -7.66 51.85 -73.15
C GLU A 548 -6.58 52.95 -72.97
N ILE A 549 -5.31 52.60 -73.21
CA ILE A 549 -4.19 53.54 -73.07
C ILE A 549 -4.17 54.48 -74.28
N THR A 550 -4.78 55.66 -74.16
CA THR A 550 -4.78 56.74 -75.14
C THR A 550 -3.98 57.96 -74.64
N PRO A 551 -3.56 58.88 -75.54
CA PRO A 551 -3.04 60.19 -75.14
C PRO A 551 -4.04 60.97 -74.28
N ILE A 552 -3.56 61.90 -73.46
CA ILE A 552 -4.41 62.70 -72.57
C ILE A 552 -5.30 63.63 -73.40
N GLU A 553 -6.63 63.42 -73.34
CA GLU A 553 -7.64 64.23 -74.04
C GLU A 553 -8.15 65.43 -73.22
N ILE A 554 -7.74 65.55 -71.96
CA ILE A 554 -8.08 66.68 -71.11
C ILE A 554 -7.43 67.96 -71.65
N ASN A 555 -8.17 69.06 -71.68
CA ASN A 555 -7.62 70.37 -72.04
C ASN A 555 -6.69 70.89 -70.94
N THR A 556 -5.43 70.47 -70.99
CA THR A 556 -4.42 70.76 -69.97
C THR A 556 -4.05 72.24 -69.86
N SER A 557 -4.44 73.09 -70.82
CA SER A 557 -4.24 74.54 -70.74
C SER A 557 -5.16 75.21 -69.70
N ASN A 558 -6.19 74.51 -69.22
CA ASN A 558 -6.96 74.98 -68.07
C ASN A 558 -6.16 75.00 -66.76
N ILE A 559 -4.99 74.35 -66.69
CA ILE A 559 -4.11 74.40 -65.49
C ILE A 559 -3.71 75.84 -65.17
N TYR A 560 -3.51 76.70 -66.19
CA TYR A 560 -3.16 78.11 -65.99
C TYR A 560 -4.25 78.94 -65.31
N LYS A 561 -5.49 78.43 -65.28
CA LYS A 561 -6.63 79.06 -64.60
C LYS A 561 -6.75 78.60 -63.15
N LEU A 562 -5.99 77.58 -62.74
CA LEU A 562 -5.97 77.13 -61.35
C LEU A 562 -5.25 78.14 -60.47
N ARG A 563 -5.81 78.39 -59.30
CA ARG A 563 -5.29 79.37 -58.34
C ARG A 563 -4.62 78.65 -57.16
N PRO A 564 -3.29 78.70 -57.03
CA PRO A 564 -2.62 78.23 -55.83
C PRO A 564 -3.00 79.07 -54.62
N VAL A 565 -3.28 78.42 -53.50
CA VAL A 565 -3.65 79.06 -52.24
C VAL A 565 -2.76 78.59 -51.11
N SER A 566 -2.65 79.41 -50.06
CA SER A 566 -2.18 78.97 -48.75
C SER A 566 -3.34 78.98 -47.78
N TYR A 567 -3.50 77.92 -46.99
CA TYR A 567 -4.58 77.78 -46.02
C TYR A 567 -4.04 77.24 -44.69
N THR A 568 -4.83 77.35 -43.62
CA THR A 568 -4.48 76.79 -42.31
C THR A 568 -5.38 75.59 -42.03
N GLY A 569 -4.81 74.43 -41.71
CA GLY A 569 -5.57 73.22 -41.44
C GLY A 569 -6.35 73.34 -40.14
N ILE A 570 -7.65 73.01 -40.16
CA ILE A 570 -8.50 73.07 -38.96
C ILE A 570 -8.07 72.02 -37.92
N SER A 571 -7.56 70.86 -38.38
CA SER A 571 -7.17 69.74 -37.52
C SER A 571 -5.78 69.88 -36.90
N ASP A 572 -4.83 70.52 -37.59
CA ASP A 572 -3.43 70.59 -37.17
C ASP A 572 -2.92 72.02 -36.90
N ASN A 573 -3.73 73.03 -37.20
CA ASN A 573 -3.44 74.46 -37.05
C ASN A 573 -2.12 74.90 -37.72
N LYS A 574 -1.71 74.21 -38.79
CA LYS A 574 -0.50 74.54 -39.56
C LYS A 574 -0.85 75.16 -40.90
N ARG A 575 0.08 75.97 -41.42
CA ARG A 575 -0.04 76.57 -42.75
C ARG A 575 0.37 75.56 -43.81
N HIS A 576 -0.51 75.36 -44.78
CA HIS A 576 -0.37 74.47 -45.93
C HIS A 576 -0.49 75.27 -47.23
N PHE A 577 -0.05 74.65 -48.33
CA PHE A 577 -0.14 75.19 -49.68
C PHE A 577 -0.82 74.16 -50.58
N GLY A 578 -1.74 74.61 -51.43
CA GLY A 578 -2.48 73.69 -52.28
C GLY A 578 -3.50 74.38 -53.18
N LEU A 579 -4.47 73.59 -53.62
CA LEU A 579 -5.62 73.97 -54.41
C LEU A 579 -6.91 73.65 -53.63
N ILE A 580 -7.98 74.39 -53.90
CA ILE A 580 -9.31 74.16 -53.32
C ILE A 580 -10.12 73.27 -54.26
N ALA A 581 -10.72 72.19 -53.75
CA ALA A 581 -11.37 71.16 -54.57
C ALA A 581 -12.52 71.71 -55.41
N GLU A 582 -13.29 72.64 -54.86
CA GLU A 582 -14.41 73.31 -55.52
C GLU A 582 -13.93 74.20 -56.67
N GLU A 583 -12.88 75.01 -56.45
CA GLU A 583 -12.28 75.85 -57.50
C GLU A 583 -11.66 75.00 -58.61
N VAL A 584 -11.06 73.86 -58.25
CA VAL A 584 -10.52 72.91 -59.22
C VAL A 584 -11.63 72.28 -60.05
N ALA A 585 -12.72 71.85 -59.41
CA ALA A 585 -13.83 71.18 -60.10
C ALA A 585 -14.51 72.07 -61.17
N GLU A 586 -14.52 73.39 -60.98
CA GLU A 586 -15.06 74.33 -61.98
C GLU A 586 -14.19 74.45 -63.23
N VAL A 587 -12.88 74.25 -63.09
CA VAL A 587 -11.88 74.53 -64.14
C VAL A 587 -11.41 73.25 -64.84
N ILE A 588 -11.13 72.20 -64.06
CA ILE A 588 -10.75 70.86 -64.50
C ILE A 588 -11.47 69.84 -63.60
N PRO A 589 -12.73 69.46 -63.94
CA PRO A 589 -13.51 68.51 -63.16
C PRO A 589 -12.79 67.19 -62.91
N GLU A 590 -11.99 66.71 -63.88
CA GLU A 590 -11.24 65.45 -63.80
C GLU A 590 -10.12 65.47 -62.76
N LEU A 591 -9.72 66.66 -62.28
CA LEU A 591 -8.72 66.82 -61.25
C LEU A 591 -9.33 66.87 -59.83
N ALA A 592 -10.65 66.95 -59.71
CA ALA A 592 -11.37 66.89 -58.44
C ALA A 592 -11.94 65.48 -58.21
N SER A 593 -11.84 64.98 -56.98
CA SER A 593 -12.61 63.82 -56.54
C SER A 593 -13.93 64.29 -55.93
N PHE A 594 -15.00 63.59 -56.29
CA PHE A 594 -16.33 63.86 -55.79
C PHE A 594 -16.75 62.81 -54.79
N ALA A 595 -17.35 63.25 -53.69
CA ALA A 595 -17.93 62.38 -52.68
C ALA A 595 -19.40 62.75 -52.48
N ARG A 596 -20.19 61.79 -51.97
CA ARG A 596 -21.58 62.09 -51.61
C ARG A 596 -21.57 62.99 -50.38
N GLU A 597 -22.37 64.04 -50.41
CA GLU A 597 -22.42 65.05 -49.37
C GLU A 597 -22.61 64.45 -47.97
N LYS A 598 -23.49 63.44 -47.82
CA LYS A 598 -23.71 62.72 -46.56
C LYS A 598 -22.48 62.01 -45.97
N ASP A 599 -21.49 61.66 -46.80
CA ASP A 599 -20.30 60.93 -46.37
C ASP A 599 -19.21 61.88 -45.84
N VAL A 600 -19.25 63.16 -46.21
CA VAL A 600 -18.19 64.15 -45.94
C VAL A 600 -18.65 65.23 -44.98
N ILE A 601 -19.91 65.67 -45.06
CA ILE A 601 -20.46 66.73 -44.22
C ILE A 601 -21.24 66.09 -43.06
N PRO A 602 -20.75 66.19 -41.81
CA PRO A 602 -21.45 65.64 -40.66
C PRO A 602 -22.86 66.24 -40.52
N GLY A 603 -23.89 65.40 -40.59
CA GLY A 603 -25.30 65.79 -40.44
C GLY A 603 -26.08 66.00 -41.74
N SER A 604 -25.48 65.85 -42.93
CA SER A 604 -26.19 65.91 -44.21
C SER A 604 -26.82 64.56 -44.58
N SER A 605 -28.02 64.57 -45.17
CA SER A 605 -28.71 63.39 -45.72
C SER A 605 -28.73 63.36 -47.25
N SER A 606 -28.10 64.35 -47.90
CA SER A 606 -28.06 64.52 -49.35
C SER A 606 -27.14 63.50 -50.03
N GLU A 607 -27.61 62.90 -51.13
CA GLU A 607 -26.80 62.01 -51.99
C GLU A 607 -26.07 62.75 -53.11
N LYS A 608 -26.16 64.09 -53.15
CA LYS A 608 -25.51 64.91 -54.16
C LYS A 608 -23.98 64.72 -54.10
N LEU A 609 -23.36 64.54 -55.26
CA LEU A 609 -21.91 64.54 -55.39
C LEU A 609 -21.39 65.98 -55.31
N ILE A 610 -20.49 66.22 -54.36
CA ILE A 610 -19.79 67.49 -54.19
C ILE A 610 -18.28 67.27 -54.34
N PRO A 611 -17.52 68.27 -54.83
CA PRO A 611 -16.07 68.22 -54.79
C PRO A 611 -15.58 68.07 -53.34
N ASP A 612 -14.66 67.14 -53.10
CA ASP A 612 -14.18 66.79 -51.75
C ASP A 612 -12.65 66.86 -51.64
N ALA A 613 -11.92 66.43 -52.66
CA ALA A 613 -10.46 66.51 -52.66
C ALA A 613 -9.88 66.77 -54.05
N VAL A 614 -8.64 67.25 -54.07
CA VAL A 614 -7.86 67.47 -55.30
C VAL A 614 -6.98 66.25 -55.56
N GLN A 615 -7.04 65.70 -56.76
CA GLN A 615 -6.23 64.56 -57.18
C GLN A 615 -4.84 65.02 -57.62
N TYR A 616 -4.00 65.45 -56.67
CA TYR A 616 -2.63 65.92 -56.93
C TYR A 616 -1.76 64.97 -57.79
N PRO A 617 -1.88 63.62 -57.71
CA PRO A 617 -1.16 62.75 -58.64
C PRO A 617 -1.49 63.02 -60.11
N ILE A 618 -2.76 63.32 -60.43
CA ILE A 618 -3.17 63.68 -61.80
C ILE A 618 -2.58 65.02 -62.20
N LEU A 619 -2.53 66.01 -61.30
CA LEU A 619 -1.95 67.33 -61.59
C LEU A 619 -0.51 67.20 -62.12
N SER A 620 0.31 66.32 -61.52
CA SER A 620 1.69 66.10 -61.98
C SER A 620 1.76 65.58 -63.42
N VAL A 621 0.81 64.73 -63.82
CA VAL A 621 0.72 64.17 -65.17
C VAL A 621 0.20 65.22 -66.17
N LEU A 622 -0.77 66.06 -65.77
CA LEU A 622 -1.27 67.14 -66.62
C LEU A 622 -0.19 68.23 -66.83
N LEU A 623 0.58 68.56 -65.78
CA LEU A 623 1.71 69.47 -65.86
C LEU A 623 2.80 68.95 -66.82
N LEU A 624 3.08 67.64 -66.79
CA LEU A 624 4.02 67.02 -67.73
C LEU A 624 3.59 67.24 -69.18
N ASN A 625 2.29 67.09 -69.49
CA ASN A 625 1.77 67.32 -70.84
C ASN A 625 1.94 68.78 -71.28
N GLU A 626 1.67 69.75 -70.40
CA GLU A 626 1.90 71.17 -70.72
C GLU A 626 3.38 71.50 -70.92
N ILE A 627 4.27 70.92 -70.11
CA ILE A 627 5.72 71.06 -70.29
C ILE A 627 6.15 70.55 -71.68
N GLN A 628 5.62 69.41 -72.12
CA GLN A 628 5.90 68.87 -73.45
C GLN A 628 5.38 69.77 -74.59
N LYS A 629 4.20 70.39 -74.43
CA LYS A 629 3.69 71.38 -75.39
C LYS A 629 4.58 72.62 -75.46
N HIS A 630 5.04 73.10 -74.31
CA HIS A 630 5.96 74.23 -74.23
C HIS A 630 7.28 73.93 -74.92
N GLU A 631 7.87 72.76 -74.70
CA GLU A 631 9.09 72.33 -75.39
C GLU A 631 8.90 72.33 -76.91
N THR A 632 7.76 71.84 -77.40
CA THR A 632 7.43 71.84 -78.84
C THR A 632 7.34 73.27 -79.40
N THR A 633 6.68 74.17 -78.67
CA THR A 633 6.53 75.58 -79.08
C THR A 633 7.87 76.32 -79.08
N ILE A 634 8.70 76.10 -78.06
CA ILE A 634 10.06 76.67 -77.97
C ILE A 634 10.92 76.19 -79.13
N ASN A 635 10.86 74.90 -79.47
CA ASN A 635 11.60 74.36 -80.62
C ASN A 635 11.16 74.99 -81.94
N GLN A 636 9.86 75.19 -82.14
CA GLN A 636 9.35 75.87 -83.33
C GLN A 636 9.80 77.34 -83.40
N GLN A 637 9.74 78.05 -82.27
CA GLN A 637 10.24 79.43 -82.18
C GLN A 637 11.74 79.52 -82.50
N ASN A 638 12.55 78.56 -82.05
CA ASN A 638 13.98 78.52 -82.37
C ASN A 638 14.24 78.32 -83.87
N ILE A 639 13.45 77.48 -84.54
CA ILE A 639 13.52 77.30 -86.02
C ILE A 639 13.14 78.60 -86.73
N ASP A 640 12.07 79.26 -86.30
CA ASP A 640 11.62 80.53 -86.89
C ASP A 640 12.67 81.64 -86.69
N ILE A 641 13.30 81.70 -85.51
CA ILE A 641 14.42 82.62 -85.23
C ILE A 641 15.62 82.33 -86.13
N GLU A 642 15.96 81.07 -86.37
CA GLU A 642 17.06 80.70 -87.28
C GLU A 642 16.76 81.13 -88.72
N LYS A 643 15.52 80.93 -89.18
CA LYS A 643 15.07 81.40 -90.50
C LYS A 643 15.17 82.92 -90.62
N LEU A 644 14.68 83.67 -89.63
CA LEU A 644 14.77 85.13 -89.59
C LEU A 644 16.23 85.63 -89.54
N LYS A 645 17.13 84.91 -88.87
CA LYS A 645 18.57 85.21 -88.87
C LYS A 645 19.16 85.06 -90.27
N ASN A 646 18.80 83.99 -90.99
CA ASN A 646 19.27 83.76 -92.35
C ASN A 646 18.75 84.82 -93.33
N GLU A 647 17.45 85.17 -93.26
CA GLU A 647 16.86 86.23 -94.09
C GLU A 647 17.51 87.60 -93.82
N ASN A 648 17.77 87.94 -92.54
CA ASN A 648 18.49 89.16 -92.18
C ASN A 648 19.94 89.18 -92.69
N ALA A 649 20.64 88.04 -92.67
CA ALA A 649 21.99 87.94 -93.23
C ALA A 649 21.99 88.18 -94.74
N GLU A 650 21.00 87.66 -95.46
CA GLU A 650 20.84 87.85 -96.89
C GLU A 650 20.50 89.32 -97.25
N LEU A 651 19.60 89.95 -96.48
CA LEU A 651 19.29 91.37 -96.63
C LEU A 651 20.51 92.26 -96.38
N LYS A 652 21.31 91.98 -95.35
CA LYS A 652 22.58 92.69 -95.10
C LYS A 652 23.54 92.58 -96.28
N ASN A 653 23.71 91.38 -96.85
CA ASN A 653 24.58 91.16 -98.00
C ASN A 653 24.08 91.93 -99.25
N ARG A 654 22.75 92.03 -99.45
CA ARG A 654 22.17 92.85 -100.52
C ARG A 654 22.38 94.35 -100.29
N LEU A 655 22.31 94.81 -99.04
CA LEU A 655 22.60 96.19 -98.64
C LEU A 655 24.07 96.53 -98.88
N GLU A 656 25.00 95.68 -98.45
CA GLU A 656 26.44 95.86 -98.71
C GLU A 656 26.74 95.96 -100.21
N LYS A 657 26.13 95.10 -101.04
CA LYS A 657 26.25 95.18 -102.51
C LYS A 657 25.68 96.47 -103.10
N LEU A 658 24.58 97.00 -102.54
CA LEU A 658 24.01 98.28 -102.96
C LEU A 658 24.91 99.45 -102.56
N GLU A 659 25.47 99.42 -101.36
CA GLU A 659 26.43 100.42 -100.89
C GLU A 659 27.72 100.41 -101.73
N GLU A 660 28.23 99.24 -102.14
CA GLU A 660 29.35 99.14 -103.10
C GLU A 660 29.04 99.74 -104.48
N ILE A 661 27.77 99.68 -104.93
CA ILE A 661 27.34 100.28 -106.20
C ILE A 661 27.23 101.81 -106.10
N ILE A 662 26.88 102.35 -104.93
CA ILE A 662 26.74 103.81 -104.71
C ILE A 662 28.11 104.49 -104.53
N LEU A 663 29.15 103.75 -104.12
CA LEU A 663 30.52 104.23 -103.92
C LEU A 663 31.43 104.19 -105.17
N LYS A 664 30.94 103.66 -106.30
CA LYS A 664 31.60 103.70 -107.63
C LYS A 664 30.89 104.68 -108.55
#